data_AF-A0A1X7CDN0-F1
#
_entry.id   AF-A0A1X7CDN0-F1
#
_cell.length_a   1.000
_cell.length_b   1.000
_cell.length_c   1.000
_cell.angle_alpha   90.00
_cell.angle_beta   90.00
_cell.angle_gamma   90.00
#
_symmetry.space_group_name_H-M   'P 1'
#
loop_
_entity.id
_entity.type
_entity.pdbx_description
1 polymer ?
#
loop_
_entity_poly.entity_id
_entity_poly.type
_entity_poly.pdbx_seq_one_letter_code
_entity_poly.pdbx_strand_id
1 'polypeptide(L)'
;MSLKFKLITFSLIIGLIPLLIVGVFSFELASTALSKQAFGHLESVRDTKKKSLEDLTSKWFHEVELFSHVKEVYNTVGLIGEYSMDNAVSGKRMDVNNSEYKELHEYTKSPFQPFVKSLGYDDAILINDYGRVLFTVKQQADLGIDLAKGEYNNSNLAKVWKRAVKGEIAFADFEPYAPLGGLPVAFIAAPVYSHAGDIQGVVALRIPLNEINGIMTMRSGMGETGESYLVGKDFHMRSDSELHPRYRSVKTSFQNPDKGEVQSEAVKQALLGNSGASIMNDKDDTALLTAYTPLKIGSTTWALISEIHKDEAFSAVTELRLATFIISIVTAIIVVIISLIFLKSEILNPLKRIEEFVSSVSRGDFKSKLEGKFKSEIKNLSDGIQVMVDELKNKLGFSQGILEGMTVPCLVADTEANISYLNNTLCELLESGSSCENWIGKPVKDLLQIPETEEGIIVQCLKNKSPILNKERKLKTKRDNYRHVRIDAAPLYNLDHELLGGFAVIIDLSDIKAKEEMINKQKDMMVEITANAQSISKYLTKGASEIASQVEHVSANTERQFDKIEHSSQAITEMNQTLLSSSQNAENAVKQAKNTELQAGEGMHTLTDTSIAIHQLQALSDMVKENMHELGNQTQAIGGIISVIDDIADQTNLLALNAAIEAARAGEAGRGFAVVADEVRKLAEKTMQSTKEVEGAVKSIQEAAKLNIEKTDMTVEAVEHARELVAKSVNDLKIISEMSVDTATEIQKIAQATEEQSGAHDLIHKNVEDLKLIASETKTDMRNSSDSISSLARTAEELEKLIARLSLAGGQTA
;
A
#
# COMPACT_ATOMS: atom_id res chain seq x y z
N MET A 1 -11.91 -32.78 -47.66
CA MET A 1 -11.60 -31.37 -47.35
C MET A 1 -10.62 -30.83 -48.37
N SER A 2 -10.90 -29.64 -48.93
CA SER A 2 -9.93 -28.94 -49.78
C SER A 2 -8.66 -28.61 -48.99
N LEU A 3 -7.52 -28.52 -49.68
CA LEU A 3 -6.24 -28.11 -49.08
C LEU A 3 -6.37 -26.79 -48.30
N LYS A 4 -7.19 -25.87 -48.82
CA LYS A 4 -7.58 -24.61 -48.20
C LYS A 4 -8.16 -24.81 -46.80
N PHE A 5 -9.12 -25.72 -46.63
CA PHE A 5 -9.73 -25.96 -45.32
C PHE A 5 -8.73 -26.57 -44.34
N LYS A 6 -7.91 -27.54 -44.78
CA LYS A 6 -6.89 -28.19 -43.94
C LYS A 6 -5.84 -27.20 -43.41
N LEU A 7 -5.34 -26.31 -44.27
CA LEU A 7 -4.35 -25.30 -43.88
C LEU A 7 -4.93 -24.28 -42.89
N ILE A 8 -6.17 -23.80 -43.11
CA ILE A 8 -6.85 -22.88 -42.19
C ILE A 8 -7.05 -23.54 -40.82
N THR A 9 -7.53 -24.78 -40.79
CA THR A 9 -7.72 -25.50 -39.52
C THR A 9 -6.39 -25.71 -38.79
N PHE A 10 -5.31 -26.04 -39.50
CA PHE A 10 -4.01 -26.25 -38.90
C PHE A 10 -3.42 -24.97 -38.31
N SER A 11 -3.49 -23.84 -39.04
CA SER A 11 -3.01 -22.55 -38.53
C SER A 11 -3.82 -22.05 -37.33
N LEU A 12 -5.15 -22.25 -37.35
CA LEU A 12 -6.02 -21.87 -36.23
C LEU A 12 -5.75 -22.71 -34.98
N ILE A 13 -5.56 -24.02 -35.14
CA ILE A 13 -5.24 -24.93 -34.04
C ILE A 13 -3.92 -24.52 -33.37
N ILE A 14 -2.88 -24.21 -34.15
CA ILE A 14 -1.57 -23.80 -33.62
C ILE A 14 -1.61 -22.42 -32.94
N GLY A 15 -2.40 -21.49 -33.47
CA GLY A 15 -2.49 -20.14 -32.90
C GLY A 15 -3.41 -20.05 -31.67
N LEU A 16 -4.58 -20.71 -31.70
CA LEU A 16 -5.61 -20.55 -30.68
C LEU A 16 -5.42 -21.47 -29.48
N ILE A 17 -4.97 -22.72 -29.67
CA ILE A 17 -4.88 -23.68 -28.54
C ILE A 17 -3.88 -23.23 -27.47
N PRO A 18 -2.62 -22.85 -27.80
CA PRO A 18 -1.68 -22.37 -26.80
C PRO A 18 -2.18 -21.10 -26.10
N LEU A 19 -2.84 -20.21 -26.84
CA LEU A 19 -3.41 -18.98 -26.29
C LEU A 19 -4.51 -19.27 -25.26
N LEU A 20 -5.38 -20.24 -25.56
CA LEU A 20 -6.46 -20.68 -24.68
C LEU A 20 -5.89 -21.36 -23.42
N ILE A 21 -4.87 -22.20 -23.58
CA ILE A 21 -4.17 -22.85 -22.45
C ILE A 21 -3.51 -21.80 -21.56
N VAL A 22 -2.74 -20.86 -22.12
CA VAL A 22 -2.08 -19.80 -21.36
C VAL A 22 -3.11 -18.89 -20.70
N GLY A 23 -4.20 -18.54 -21.39
CA GLY A 23 -5.28 -17.71 -20.85
C GLY A 23 -5.98 -18.37 -19.66
N VAL A 24 -6.37 -19.64 -19.79
CA VAL A 24 -7.01 -20.41 -18.69
C VAL A 24 -6.04 -20.57 -17.53
N PHE A 25 -4.79 -20.97 -17.80
CA PHE A 25 -3.79 -21.17 -16.75
C PHE A 25 -3.46 -19.86 -16.02
N SER A 26 -3.28 -18.75 -16.75
CA SER A 26 -3.03 -17.43 -16.16
C SER A 26 -4.21 -16.96 -15.32
N PHE A 27 -5.44 -17.18 -15.81
CA PHE A 27 -6.65 -16.83 -15.08
C PHE A 27 -6.77 -17.62 -13.77
N GLU A 28 -6.52 -18.93 -13.81
CA GLU A 28 -6.64 -19.81 -12.65
C GLU A 28 -5.55 -19.51 -11.61
N LEU A 29 -4.33 -19.22 -12.07
CA LEU A 29 -3.23 -18.76 -11.22
C LEU A 29 -3.56 -17.42 -10.54
N ALA A 30 -4.04 -16.44 -11.31
CA ALA A 30 -4.41 -15.12 -10.80
C ALA A 30 -5.58 -15.19 -9.82
N SER A 31 -6.64 -15.93 -10.17
CA SER A 31 -7.82 -16.11 -9.31
C SER A 31 -7.46 -16.77 -7.98
N THR A 32 -6.61 -17.80 -8.01
CA THR A 32 -6.13 -18.47 -6.79
C THR A 32 -5.27 -17.54 -5.94
N ALA A 33 -4.36 -16.77 -6.55
CA ALA A 33 -3.51 -15.82 -5.85
C ALA A 33 -4.32 -14.70 -5.18
N LEU A 34 -5.27 -14.10 -5.90
CA LEU A 34 -6.17 -13.07 -5.39
C LEU A 34 -7.10 -13.60 -4.31
N SER A 35 -7.60 -14.84 -4.46
CA SER A 35 -8.38 -15.50 -3.41
C SER A 35 -7.57 -15.63 -2.12
N LYS A 36 -6.34 -16.13 -2.24
CA LYS A 36 -5.44 -16.28 -1.09
C LYS A 36 -5.11 -14.93 -0.46
N GLN A 37 -4.96 -13.88 -1.26
CA GLN A 37 -4.75 -12.51 -0.77
C GLN A 37 -5.97 -12.00 -0.01
N ALA A 38 -7.19 -12.19 -0.52
CA ALA A 38 -8.42 -11.78 0.16
C ALA A 38 -8.60 -12.49 1.51
N PHE A 39 -8.34 -13.80 1.55
CA PHE A 39 -8.32 -14.56 2.82
C PHE A 39 -7.26 -14.03 3.78
N GLY A 40 -6.01 -13.91 3.33
CA GLY A 40 -4.91 -13.44 4.18
C GLY A 40 -5.13 -12.03 4.72
N HIS A 41 -5.74 -11.15 3.91
CA HIS A 41 -6.12 -9.81 4.34
C HIS A 41 -7.17 -9.83 5.46
N LEU A 42 -8.26 -10.58 5.28
CA LEU A 42 -9.30 -10.69 6.29
C LEU A 42 -8.79 -11.35 7.59
N GLU A 43 -7.93 -12.37 7.48
CA GLU A 43 -7.25 -12.97 8.63
C GLU A 43 -6.32 -11.98 9.34
N SER A 44 -5.58 -11.15 8.59
CA SER A 44 -4.74 -10.10 9.18
C SER A 44 -5.55 -9.07 9.96
N VAL A 45 -6.71 -8.64 9.44
CA VAL A 45 -7.61 -7.74 10.16
C VAL A 45 -8.17 -8.40 11.42
N ARG A 46 -8.62 -9.66 11.31
CA ARG A 46 -9.06 -10.48 12.45
C ARG A 46 -7.97 -10.56 13.53
N ASP A 47 -6.74 -10.88 13.14
CA ASP A 47 -5.63 -11.10 14.07
C ASP A 47 -5.15 -9.80 14.71
N THR A 48 -5.18 -8.69 13.97
CA THR A 48 -4.93 -7.35 14.51
C THR A 48 -5.97 -6.99 15.58
N LYS A 49 -7.27 -7.16 15.27
CA LYS A 49 -8.35 -6.92 16.23
C LYS A 49 -8.27 -7.84 17.44
N LYS A 50 -7.95 -9.12 17.22
CA LYS A 50 -7.71 -10.09 18.30
C LYS A 50 -6.60 -9.61 19.21
N LYS A 51 -5.46 -9.18 18.65
CA LYS A 51 -4.33 -8.68 19.43
C LYS A 51 -4.70 -7.45 20.25
N SER A 52 -5.39 -6.47 19.65
CA SER A 52 -5.88 -5.29 20.36
C SER A 52 -6.83 -5.66 21.52
N LEU A 53 -7.69 -6.67 21.35
CA LEU A 53 -8.57 -7.15 22.41
C LEU A 53 -7.83 -7.96 23.49
N GLU A 54 -6.80 -8.73 23.13
CA GLU A 54 -5.91 -9.40 24.10
C GLU A 54 -5.15 -8.36 24.94
N ASP A 55 -4.70 -7.27 24.34
CA ASP A 55 -4.04 -6.18 25.04
C ASP A 55 -5.03 -5.41 25.93
N LEU A 56 -6.24 -5.15 25.44
CA LEU A 56 -7.32 -4.51 26.22
C LEU A 56 -7.75 -5.37 27.41
N THR A 57 -7.91 -6.67 27.22
CA THR A 57 -8.28 -7.59 28.30
C THR A 57 -7.15 -7.70 29.33
N SER A 58 -5.89 -7.77 28.89
CA SER A 58 -4.72 -7.73 29.78
C SER A 58 -4.67 -6.44 30.60
N LYS A 59 -4.97 -5.29 29.97
CA LYS A 59 -5.12 -4.00 30.65
C LYS A 59 -6.19 -4.07 31.75
N TRP A 60 -7.36 -4.66 31.49
CA TRP A 60 -8.40 -4.80 32.52
C TRP A 60 -7.93 -5.59 33.74
N PHE A 61 -7.27 -6.73 33.53
CA PHE A 61 -6.74 -7.54 34.63
C PHE A 61 -5.69 -6.77 35.45
N HIS A 62 -4.82 -6.02 34.78
CA HIS A 62 -3.80 -5.22 35.47
C HIS A 62 -4.41 -4.04 36.24
N GLU A 63 -5.39 -3.34 35.67
CA GLU A 63 -5.98 -2.15 36.28
C GLU A 63 -6.89 -2.50 37.47
N VAL A 64 -7.61 -3.63 37.44
CA VAL A 64 -8.37 -4.10 38.61
C VAL A 64 -7.46 -4.61 39.73
N GLU A 65 -6.31 -5.19 39.39
CA GLU A 65 -5.28 -5.56 40.36
C GLU A 65 -4.66 -4.30 40.99
N LEU A 66 -4.34 -3.29 40.18
CA LEU A 66 -3.88 -2.01 40.70
C LEU A 66 -4.92 -1.39 41.64
N PHE A 67 -6.19 -1.41 41.24
CA PHE A 67 -7.31 -0.92 42.04
C PHE A 67 -7.40 -1.60 43.40
N SER A 68 -7.15 -2.91 43.47
CA SER A 68 -7.20 -3.65 44.74
C SER A 68 -6.04 -3.35 45.68
N HIS A 69 -4.95 -2.77 45.18
CA HIS A 69 -3.77 -2.38 45.96
C HIS A 69 -3.76 -0.90 46.39
N VAL A 70 -4.78 -0.12 46.02
CA VAL A 70 -4.88 1.28 46.44
C VAL A 70 -5.20 1.34 47.94
N LYS A 71 -4.32 1.95 48.72
CA LYS A 71 -4.42 2.02 50.19
C LYS A 71 -5.72 2.68 50.66
N GLU A 72 -6.14 3.74 49.99
CA GLU A 72 -7.34 4.48 50.33
C GLU A 72 -8.61 3.69 50.03
N VAL A 73 -8.56 2.77 49.05
CA VAL A 73 -9.66 1.83 48.77
C VAL A 73 -9.78 0.82 49.90
N TYR A 74 -8.66 0.29 50.41
CA TYR A 74 -8.65 -0.52 51.63
C TYR A 74 -9.22 0.25 52.84
N ASN A 75 -8.81 1.50 53.06
CA ASN A 75 -9.35 2.31 54.16
C ASN A 75 -10.87 2.49 54.06
N THR A 76 -11.40 2.59 52.84
CA THR A 76 -12.85 2.69 52.57
C THR A 76 -13.60 1.43 52.99
N VAL A 77 -12.99 0.24 52.86
CA VAL A 77 -13.55 -1.02 53.38
C VAL A 77 -13.79 -0.91 54.88
N GLY A 78 -12.85 -0.33 55.64
CA GLY A 78 -13.02 -0.11 57.08
C GLY A 78 -14.11 0.91 57.39
N LEU A 79 -14.02 2.11 56.80
CA LEU A 79 -14.90 3.24 57.10
C LEU A 79 -16.37 2.96 56.77
N ILE A 80 -16.65 2.49 55.54
CA ILE A 80 -18.03 2.16 55.14
C ILE A 80 -18.45 0.79 55.65
N GLY A 81 -17.49 -0.13 55.87
CA GLY A 81 -17.75 -1.43 56.44
C GLY A 81 -18.32 -1.35 57.85
N GLU A 82 -17.80 -0.46 58.70
CA GLU A 82 -18.33 -0.23 60.05
C GLU A 82 -19.78 0.26 60.01
N TYR A 83 -20.08 1.30 59.21
CA TYR A 83 -21.45 1.74 58.97
C TYR A 83 -22.36 0.61 58.48
N SER A 84 -21.84 -0.25 57.58
CA SER A 84 -22.57 -1.39 57.04
C SER A 84 -22.88 -2.43 58.11
N MET A 85 -21.99 -2.68 59.07
CA MET A 85 -22.25 -3.64 60.15
C MET A 85 -23.41 -3.21 61.05
N ASP A 86 -23.54 -1.91 61.30
CA ASP A 86 -24.58 -1.35 62.17
C ASP A 86 -25.93 -1.17 61.44
N ASN A 87 -25.90 -0.94 60.13
CA ASN A 87 -27.08 -0.50 59.37
C ASN A 87 -27.54 -1.48 58.27
N ALA A 88 -26.83 -2.59 58.05
CA ALA A 88 -27.21 -3.58 57.03
C ALA A 88 -27.85 -4.83 57.64
N VAL A 89 -29.02 -5.20 57.11
CA VAL A 89 -29.66 -6.49 57.39
C VAL A 89 -29.32 -7.48 56.27
N SER A 90 -28.95 -8.71 56.63
CA SER A 90 -28.65 -9.76 55.65
C SER A 90 -29.84 -10.02 54.71
N GLY A 91 -29.59 -10.06 53.40
CA GLY A 91 -30.62 -10.25 52.37
C GLY A 91 -31.48 -9.04 52.03
N LYS A 92 -31.33 -7.90 52.74
CA LYS A 92 -32.02 -6.64 52.43
C LYS A 92 -31.01 -5.58 52.01
N ARG A 93 -31.42 -4.56 51.25
CA ARG A 93 -30.54 -3.43 50.89
C ARG A 93 -30.17 -2.61 52.14
N MET A 94 -28.91 -2.20 52.23
CA MET A 94 -28.41 -1.26 53.24
C MET A 94 -29.02 0.13 53.02
N ASP A 95 -29.33 0.85 54.09
CA ASP A 95 -29.78 2.24 53.96
C ASP A 95 -28.61 3.16 53.57
N VAL A 96 -28.67 3.67 52.35
CA VAL A 96 -27.66 4.55 51.73
C VAL A 96 -28.18 5.99 51.56
N ASN A 97 -29.41 6.28 52.03
CA ASN A 97 -30.02 7.59 51.87
C ASN A 97 -29.81 8.52 53.08
N ASN A 98 -29.38 7.96 54.21
CA ASN A 98 -29.02 8.70 55.42
C ASN A 98 -27.85 9.68 55.17
N SER A 99 -27.81 10.79 55.91
CA SER A 99 -26.75 11.80 55.84
C SER A 99 -25.38 11.20 56.18
N GLU A 100 -25.31 10.32 57.17
CA GLU A 100 -24.07 9.68 57.59
C GLU A 100 -23.39 8.90 56.44
N TYR A 101 -24.16 8.06 55.74
CA TYR A 101 -23.62 7.34 54.57
C TYR A 101 -23.19 8.29 53.45
N LYS A 102 -23.97 9.35 53.18
CA LYS A 102 -23.64 10.31 52.11
C LYS A 102 -22.35 11.07 52.38
N GLU A 103 -22.10 11.44 53.63
CA GLU A 103 -20.85 12.07 54.05
C GLU A 103 -19.67 11.10 53.90
N LEU A 104 -19.83 9.85 54.37
CA LEU A 104 -18.82 8.81 54.20
C LEU A 104 -18.52 8.55 52.71
N HIS A 105 -19.56 8.42 51.88
CA HIS A 105 -19.42 8.20 50.44
C HIS A 105 -18.63 9.34 49.80
N GLU A 106 -19.01 10.59 50.03
CA GLU A 106 -18.33 11.72 49.41
C GLU A 106 -16.88 11.86 49.90
N TYR A 107 -16.62 11.61 51.18
CA TYR A 107 -15.27 11.60 51.76
C TYR A 107 -14.36 10.54 51.12
N THR A 108 -14.88 9.33 50.87
CA THR A 108 -14.07 8.21 50.35
C THR A 108 -14.05 8.11 48.82
N LYS A 109 -14.67 9.04 48.10
CA LYS A 109 -14.89 8.93 46.65
C LYS A 109 -13.64 9.18 45.80
N SER A 110 -12.75 10.06 46.26
CA SER A 110 -11.58 10.53 45.48
C SER A 110 -10.72 9.39 44.88
N PRO A 111 -10.33 8.33 45.64
CA PRO A 111 -9.51 7.23 45.12
C PRO A 111 -10.16 6.40 44.01
N PHE A 112 -11.49 6.42 43.90
CA PHE A 112 -12.25 5.66 42.91
C PHE A 112 -12.46 6.44 41.62
N GLN A 113 -12.41 7.79 41.67
CA GLN A 113 -12.69 8.64 40.50
C GLN A 113 -11.76 8.39 39.31
N PRO A 114 -10.43 8.17 39.48
CA PRO A 114 -9.54 7.94 38.33
C PRO A 114 -9.94 6.74 37.47
N PHE A 115 -10.49 5.68 38.07
CA PHE A 115 -10.93 4.50 37.31
C PHE A 115 -12.09 4.82 36.37
N VAL A 116 -13.01 5.69 36.79
CA VAL A 116 -14.18 6.06 35.97
C VAL A 116 -13.86 7.24 35.04
N LYS A 117 -13.23 8.30 35.55
CA LYS A 117 -12.98 9.54 34.79
C LYS A 117 -11.75 9.48 33.89
N SER A 118 -10.68 8.81 34.34
CA SER A 118 -9.39 8.82 33.63
C SER A 118 -9.14 7.52 32.85
N LEU A 119 -9.53 6.36 33.41
CA LEU A 119 -9.34 5.05 32.77
C LEU A 119 -10.54 4.59 31.94
N GLY A 120 -11.71 5.25 32.08
CA GLY A 120 -12.86 5.05 31.21
C GLY A 120 -13.83 3.93 31.61
N TYR A 121 -13.67 3.31 32.78
CA TYR A 121 -14.61 2.29 33.25
C TYR A 121 -16.00 2.86 33.51
N ASP A 122 -17.04 2.07 33.25
CA ASP A 122 -18.42 2.54 33.41
C ASP A 122 -18.79 2.79 34.88
N ASP A 123 -18.18 2.04 35.80
CA ASP A 123 -18.26 2.24 37.26
C ASP A 123 -17.10 1.54 37.99
N ALA A 124 -16.80 2.02 39.20
CA ALA A 124 -15.86 1.41 40.13
C ALA A 124 -16.57 1.10 41.44
N ILE A 125 -16.49 -0.16 41.87
CA ILE A 125 -17.35 -0.75 42.89
C ILE A 125 -16.49 -1.36 44.00
N LEU A 126 -16.86 -1.11 45.25
CA LEU A 126 -16.29 -1.78 46.43
C LEU A 126 -17.33 -2.70 47.07
N ILE A 127 -16.93 -3.92 47.35
CA ILE A 127 -17.74 -4.96 47.95
C ILE A 127 -16.99 -5.49 49.17
N ASN A 128 -17.66 -5.73 50.29
CA ASN A 128 -17.00 -6.40 51.43
C ASN A 128 -16.87 -7.92 51.23
N ASP A 129 -16.13 -8.55 52.12
CA ASP A 129 -15.92 -10.00 52.21
C ASP A 129 -17.20 -10.82 52.46
N TYR A 130 -18.28 -10.21 52.98
CA TYR A 130 -19.60 -10.85 53.13
C TYR A 130 -20.58 -10.58 51.97
N GLY A 131 -20.16 -9.86 50.92
CA GLY A 131 -20.93 -9.67 49.68
C GLY A 131 -21.79 -8.41 49.62
N ARG A 132 -21.64 -7.48 50.55
CA ARG A 132 -22.31 -6.18 50.52
C ARG A 132 -21.61 -5.22 49.57
N VAL A 133 -22.35 -4.60 48.66
CA VAL A 133 -21.84 -3.47 47.86
C VAL A 133 -21.77 -2.22 48.75
N LEU A 134 -20.56 -1.87 49.19
CA LEU A 134 -20.30 -0.75 50.08
C LEU A 134 -20.26 0.60 49.35
N PHE A 135 -19.68 0.62 48.15
CA PHE A 135 -19.43 1.84 47.40
C PHE A 135 -19.59 1.62 45.90
N THR A 136 -20.13 2.61 45.20
CA THR A 136 -20.12 2.74 43.73
C THR A 136 -19.88 4.20 43.38
N VAL A 137 -19.13 4.50 42.31
CA VAL A 137 -18.90 5.90 41.89
C VAL A 137 -20.17 6.48 41.29
N LYS A 138 -20.92 5.70 40.51
CA LYS A 138 -22.16 6.16 39.84
C LYS A 138 -23.39 6.17 40.76
N GLN A 139 -23.32 5.60 41.96
CA GLN A 139 -24.43 5.50 42.92
C GLN A 139 -25.72 4.93 42.28
N GLN A 140 -25.56 3.86 41.49
CA GLN A 140 -26.69 3.22 40.82
C GLN A 140 -27.46 2.29 41.78
N ALA A 141 -28.50 1.62 41.27
CA ALA A 141 -29.39 0.82 42.12
C ALA A 141 -28.72 -0.45 42.68
N ASP A 142 -27.46 -0.72 42.38
CA ASP A 142 -26.66 -1.78 42.98
C ASP A 142 -25.97 -1.38 44.29
N LEU A 143 -25.95 -0.09 44.63
CA LEU A 143 -25.40 0.35 45.90
C LEU A 143 -26.19 -0.21 47.11
N GLY A 144 -25.48 -0.77 48.08
CA GLY A 144 -26.03 -1.33 49.32
C GLY A 144 -26.65 -2.72 49.19
N ILE A 145 -26.65 -3.35 48.01
CA ILE A 145 -27.22 -4.70 47.81
C ILE A 145 -26.35 -5.78 48.47
N ASP A 146 -26.98 -6.89 48.85
CA ASP A 146 -26.32 -8.09 49.36
C ASP A 146 -26.19 -9.12 48.22
N LEU A 147 -24.96 -9.41 47.81
CA LEU A 147 -24.61 -10.37 46.75
C LEU A 147 -24.47 -11.79 47.29
N ALA A 148 -24.31 -11.96 48.61
CA ALA A 148 -24.26 -13.28 49.24
C ALA A 148 -25.67 -13.84 49.44
N LYS A 149 -26.62 -12.99 49.83
CA LYS A 149 -28.02 -13.35 50.07
C LYS A 149 -28.95 -12.29 49.50
N GLY A 150 -30.10 -12.69 48.95
CA GLY A 150 -31.09 -11.76 48.39
C GLY A 150 -31.31 -11.97 46.89
N GLU A 151 -32.00 -11.03 46.26
CA GLU A 151 -32.46 -11.12 44.86
C GLU A 151 -31.31 -11.22 43.84
N TYR A 152 -30.16 -10.61 44.14
CA TYR A 152 -29.05 -10.47 43.20
C TYR A 152 -27.90 -11.46 43.41
N ASN A 153 -28.11 -12.52 44.20
CA ASN A 153 -27.05 -13.49 44.57
C ASN A 153 -26.53 -14.36 43.39
N ASN A 154 -27.25 -14.35 42.27
CA ASN A 154 -26.93 -15.04 41.03
C ASN A 154 -26.54 -14.08 39.89
N SER A 155 -26.47 -12.78 40.17
CA SER A 155 -25.98 -11.79 39.20
C SER A 155 -24.53 -12.08 38.80
N ASN A 156 -24.11 -11.60 37.63
CA ASN A 156 -22.72 -11.69 37.20
C ASN A 156 -21.75 -10.96 38.14
N LEU A 157 -22.15 -9.85 38.76
CA LEU A 157 -21.39 -9.21 39.85
C LEU A 157 -21.23 -10.14 41.07
N ALA A 158 -22.28 -10.85 41.47
CA ALA A 158 -22.18 -11.84 42.55
C ALA A 158 -21.29 -13.04 42.17
N LYS A 159 -21.32 -13.49 40.92
CA LYS A 159 -20.45 -14.57 40.41
C LYS A 159 -18.98 -14.18 40.46
N VAL A 160 -18.64 -12.96 40.05
CA VAL A 160 -17.25 -12.48 40.06
C VAL A 160 -16.76 -12.25 41.50
N TRP A 161 -17.62 -11.70 42.37
CA TRP A 161 -17.32 -11.52 43.80
C TRP A 161 -17.02 -12.86 44.51
N LYS A 162 -17.82 -13.91 44.27
CA LYS A 162 -17.60 -15.26 44.87
C LYS A 162 -16.25 -15.88 44.51
N ARG A 163 -15.65 -15.47 43.39
CA ARG A 163 -14.32 -15.90 42.95
C ARG A 163 -13.24 -15.01 43.55
N ALA A 164 -13.44 -13.70 43.49
CA ALA A 164 -12.52 -12.71 44.07
C ALA A 164 -12.32 -12.89 45.57
N VAL A 165 -13.38 -13.17 46.34
CA VAL A 165 -13.27 -13.43 47.79
C VAL A 165 -12.49 -14.72 48.12
N LYS A 166 -12.19 -15.57 47.12
CA LYS A 166 -11.32 -16.75 47.25
C LYS A 166 -9.87 -16.49 46.83
N GLY A 167 -9.53 -15.24 46.51
CA GLY A 167 -8.19 -14.82 46.09
C GLY A 167 -7.96 -14.78 44.57
N GLU A 168 -8.99 -14.98 43.75
CA GLU A 168 -8.87 -15.02 42.29
C GLU A 168 -9.24 -13.69 41.63
N ILE A 169 -8.38 -13.13 40.76
CA ILE A 169 -8.83 -12.06 39.86
C ILE A 169 -9.73 -12.69 38.79
N ALA A 170 -11.00 -12.31 38.79
CA ALA A 170 -12.01 -12.97 37.99
C ALA A 170 -12.69 -12.01 37.02
N PHE A 171 -13.02 -12.53 35.84
CA PHE A 171 -13.86 -11.87 34.85
C PHE A 171 -15.23 -12.56 34.81
N ALA A 172 -16.29 -11.76 34.78
CA ALA A 172 -17.65 -12.19 34.50
C ALA A 172 -18.17 -11.50 33.25
N ASP A 173 -18.68 -12.32 32.33
CA ASP A 173 -19.11 -11.90 31.01
C ASP A 173 -20.37 -11.02 31.04
N PHE A 174 -20.72 -10.45 29.88
CA PHE A 174 -21.94 -9.70 29.67
C PHE A 174 -23.16 -10.57 30.00
N GLU A 175 -23.93 -10.14 30.98
CA GLU A 175 -25.22 -10.72 31.33
C GLU A 175 -26.20 -9.59 31.67
N PRO A 176 -27.51 -9.76 31.43
CA PRO A 176 -28.52 -8.79 31.84
C PRO A 176 -28.45 -8.49 33.34
N TYR A 177 -28.20 -7.23 33.69
CA TYR A 177 -28.01 -6.82 35.08
C TYR A 177 -29.20 -6.01 35.59
N ALA A 178 -30.00 -6.66 36.45
CA ALA A 178 -31.27 -6.13 36.95
C ALA A 178 -31.15 -4.74 37.62
N PRO A 179 -30.11 -4.41 38.42
CA PRO A 179 -29.95 -3.07 38.99
C PRO A 179 -29.85 -1.95 37.94
N LEU A 180 -29.54 -2.26 36.68
CA LEU A 180 -29.49 -1.31 35.57
C LEU A 180 -30.62 -1.51 34.57
N GLY A 181 -31.78 -2.00 35.04
CA GLY A 181 -32.94 -2.24 34.18
C GLY A 181 -32.74 -3.37 33.17
N GLY A 182 -31.83 -4.32 33.47
CA GLY A 182 -31.54 -5.46 32.61
C GLY A 182 -30.57 -5.16 31.47
N LEU A 183 -29.86 -4.03 31.51
CA LEU A 183 -28.78 -3.77 30.55
C LEU A 183 -27.67 -4.83 30.70
N PRO A 184 -27.20 -5.44 29.60
CA PRO A 184 -26.08 -6.37 29.65
C PRO A 184 -24.80 -5.63 29.99
N VAL A 185 -24.09 -6.09 31.02
CA VAL A 185 -22.82 -5.50 31.47
C VAL A 185 -21.85 -6.60 31.86
N ALA A 186 -20.55 -6.36 31.76
CA ALA A 186 -19.50 -7.27 32.22
C ALA A 186 -18.73 -6.65 33.38
N PHE A 187 -18.16 -7.51 34.23
CA PHE A 187 -17.38 -7.09 35.40
C PHE A 187 -16.05 -7.82 35.47
N ILE A 188 -15.04 -7.12 35.95
CA ILE A 188 -13.79 -7.73 36.40
C ILE A 188 -13.58 -7.36 37.86
N ALA A 189 -13.11 -8.31 38.69
CA ALA A 189 -12.96 -8.09 40.12
C ALA A 189 -11.68 -8.70 40.68
N ALA A 190 -11.14 -8.05 41.71
CA ALA A 190 -9.94 -8.48 42.42
C ALA A 190 -10.10 -8.38 43.94
N PRO A 191 -9.47 -9.28 44.71
CA PRO A 191 -9.47 -9.24 46.17
C PRO A 191 -8.68 -8.05 46.72
N VAL A 192 -9.25 -7.38 47.72
CA VAL A 192 -8.56 -6.37 48.53
C VAL A 192 -7.98 -7.04 49.77
N TYR A 193 -6.66 -6.96 49.92
CA TYR A 193 -5.94 -7.55 51.04
C TYR A 193 -5.69 -6.53 52.15
N SER A 194 -5.75 -7.01 53.40
CA SER A 194 -5.24 -6.28 54.56
C SER A 194 -3.71 -6.31 54.62
N HIS A 195 -3.15 -5.49 55.51
CA HIS A 195 -1.73 -5.54 55.85
C HIS A 195 -1.29 -6.90 56.44
N ALA A 196 -2.23 -7.70 56.95
CA ALA A 196 -1.99 -9.05 57.46
C ALA A 196 -2.08 -10.13 56.38
N GLY A 197 -2.50 -9.78 55.15
CA GLY A 197 -2.67 -10.72 54.03
C GLY A 197 -4.06 -11.35 53.94
N ASP A 198 -4.97 -11.04 54.87
CA ASP A 198 -6.36 -11.51 54.79
C ASP A 198 -7.18 -10.68 53.79
N ILE A 199 -8.09 -11.34 53.07
CA ILE A 199 -9.04 -10.66 52.17
C ILE A 199 -10.10 -9.95 53.01
N GLN A 200 -10.17 -8.62 52.90
CA GLN A 200 -11.14 -7.79 53.63
C GLN A 200 -12.28 -7.29 52.73
N GLY A 201 -12.09 -7.39 51.41
CA GLY A 201 -13.09 -6.96 50.44
C GLY A 201 -12.72 -7.36 49.03
N VAL A 202 -13.51 -6.89 48.09
CA VAL A 202 -13.36 -7.10 46.66
C VAL A 202 -13.65 -5.78 45.97
N VAL A 203 -12.76 -5.39 45.08
CA VAL A 203 -13.04 -4.32 44.12
C VAL A 203 -13.54 -4.92 42.83
N ALA A 204 -14.46 -4.22 42.16
CA ALA A 204 -14.91 -4.58 40.83
C ALA A 204 -14.97 -3.35 39.92
N LEU A 205 -14.57 -3.54 38.67
CA LEU A 205 -14.69 -2.55 37.60
C LEU A 205 -15.72 -3.05 36.58
N ARG A 206 -16.64 -2.16 36.18
CA ARG A 206 -17.60 -2.44 35.11
C ARG A 206 -16.98 -2.10 33.76
N ILE A 207 -16.90 -3.09 32.89
CA ILE A 207 -16.20 -2.98 31.60
C ILE A 207 -16.98 -2.08 30.64
N PRO A 208 -16.33 -1.06 30.04
CA PRO A 208 -16.98 -0.17 29.09
C PRO A 208 -17.16 -0.84 27.72
N LEU A 209 -18.40 -0.83 27.20
CA LEU A 209 -18.69 -1.38 25.87
C LEU A 209 -18.04 -0.56 24.74
N ASN A 210 -17.85 0.75 24.95
CA ASN A 210 -17.32 1.65 23.93
C ASN A 210 -15.87 1.31 23.52
N GLU A 211 -15.02 0.85 24.44
CA GLU A 211 -13.63 0.46 24.11
C GLU A 211 -13.61 -0.81 23.24
N ILE A 212 -14.48 -1.77 23.53
CA ILE A 212 -14.64 -2.98 22.71
C ILE A 212 -15.13 -2.60 21.31
N ASN A 213 -16.19 -1.78 21.23
CA ASN A 213 -16.74 -1.33 19.97
C ASN A 213 -15.73 -0.53 19.15
N GLY A 214 -14.94 0.35 19.76
CA GLY A 214 -13.92 1.13 19.04
C GLY A 214 -12.87 0.27 18.32
N ILE A 215 -12.53 -0.90 18.88
CA ILE A 215 -11.65 -1.88 18.20
C ILE A 215 -12.42 -2.62 17.11
N MET A 216 -13.65 -3.05 17.39
CA MET A 216 -14.43 -3.89 16.48
C MET A 216 -14.95 -3.14 15.25
N THR A 217 -15.30 -1.86 15.37
CA THR A 217 -15.82 -1.04 14.28
C THR A 217 -14.73 -0.37 13.44
N MET A 218 -13.45 -0.58 13.76
CA MET A 218 -12.34 -0.08 12.94
C MET A 218 -12.45 -0.61 11.50
N ARG A 219 -12.54 0.33 10.54
CA ARG A 219 -12.82 0.06 9.12
C ARG A 219 -11.59 -0.08 8.22
N SER A 220 -10.39 0.20 8.71
CA SER A 220 -9.18 0.11 7.87
C SER A 220 -9.06 -1.29 7.29
N GLY A 221 -9.11 -1.39 5.96
CA GLY A 221 -9.08 -2.65 5.23
C GLY A 221 -10.38 -3.47 5.22
N MET A 222 -11.52 -2.98 5.71
CA MET A 222 -12.78 -3.75 5.76
C MET A 222 -13.69 -3.54 4.54
N GLY A 223 -13.36 -2.62 3.63
CA GLY A 223 -14.24 -2.31 2.49
C GLY A 223 -15.57 -1.69 2.93
N GLU A 224 -16.60 -1.83 2.09
CA GLU A 224 -17.95 -1.30 2.31
C GLU A 224 -18.88 -2.30 3.00
N THR A 225 -18.75 -3.59 2.69
CA THR A 225 -19.59 -4.66 3.26
C THR A 225 -18.91 -5.45 4.37
N GLY A 226 -17.67 -5.10 4.73
CA GLY A 226 -16.96 -5.82 5.79
C GLY A 226 -17.35 -5.35 7.18
N GLU A 227 -17.57 -6.31 8.08
CA GLU A 227 -17.77 -6.06 9.50
C GLU A 227 -17.00 -7.05 10.37
N SER A 228 -16.76 -6.65 11.62
CA SER A 228 -16.24 -7.56 12.65
C SER A 228 -17.10 -7.46 13.89
N TYR A 229 -17.35 -8.58 14.55
CA TYR A 229 -18.12 -8.61 15.78
C TYR A 229 -17.69 -9.75 16.73
N LEU A 230 -18.01 -9.57 18.00
CA LEU A 230 -17.75 -10.54 19.07
C LEU A 230 -19.04 -11.22 19.51
N VAL A 231 -18.96 -12.53 19.76
CA VAL A 231 -20.09 -13.35 20.22
C VAL A 231 -19.66 -14.21 21.41
N GLY A 232 -20.51 -14.28 22.45
CA GLY A 232 -20.29 -15.11 23.63
C GLY A 232 -20.66 -16.59 23.42
N LYS A 233 -20.39 -17.43 24.43
CA LYS A 233 -20.78 -18.86 24.43
C LYS A 233 -22.31 -19.08 24.42
N ASP A 234 -23.05 -18.05 24.80
CA ASP A 234 -24.51 -17.99 24.73
C ASP A 234 -25.03 -17.58 23.35
N PHE A 235 -24.15 -17.43 22.34
CA PHE A 235 -24.48 -16.94 21.00
C PHE A 235 -25.00 -15.49 20.96
N HIS A 236 -24.85 -14.72 22.04
CA HIS A 236 -25.24 -13.31 22.09
C HIS A 236 -24.05 -12.39 21.82
N MET A 237 -24.33 -11.18 21.35
CA MET A 237 -23.31 -10.21 20.94
C MET A 237 -22.51 -9.71 22.16
N ARG A 238 -21.22 -9.45 21.95
CA ARG A 238 -20.28 -8.81 22.92
C ARG A 238 -19.66 -7.52 22.38
N SER A 239 -19.96 -7.20 21.14
CA SER A 239 -19.74 -5.91 20.51
C SER A 239 -20.96 -5.56 19.67
N ASP A 240 -21.12 -4.30 19.33
CA ASP A 240 -22.15 -3.88 18.39
C ASP A 240 -21.66 -4.10 16.95
N SER A 241 -22.56 -4.56 16.09
CA SER A 241 -22.34 -4.64 14.65
C SER A 241 -22.43 -3.24 14.05
N GLU A 242 -21.45 -2.91 13.22
CA GLU A 242 -21.41 -1.64 12.50
C GLU A 242 -22.45 -1.60 11.37
N LEU A 243 -22.62 -2.69 10.62
CA LEU A 243 -23.56 -2.75 9.51
C LEU A 243 -25.01 -2.90 9.98
N HIS A 244 -25.19 -3.50 11.15
CA HIS A 244 -26.48 -3.97 11.63
C HIS A 244 -26.81 -3.52 13.07
N PRO A 245 -26.59 -2.26 13.47
CA PRO A 245 -26.60 -1.83 14.88
C PRO A 245 -27.98 -1.92 15.55
N ARG A 246 -29.07 -1.92 14.76
CA ARG A 246 -30.43 -2.03 15.29
C ARG A 246 -30.76 -3.44 15.81
N TYR A 247 -30.21 -4.47 15.18
CA TYR A 247 -30.58 -5.87 15.45
C TYR A 247 -29.42 -6.76 15.90
N ARG A 248 -28.17 -6.42 15.56
CA ARG A 248 -26.95 -7.07 16.03
C ARG A 248 -26.17 -6.13 16.95
N SER A 249 -26.75 -5.75 18.08
CA SER A 249 -26.05 -5.05 19.16
C SER A 249 -26.02 -5.90 20.42
N VAL A 250 -25.10 -5.60 21.34
CA VAL A 250 -25.06 -6.24 22.66
C VAL A 250 -26.44 -6.12 23.30
N LYS A 251 -26.97 -4.90 23.41
CA LYS A 251 -28.29 -4.66 24.02
C LYS A 251 -29.42 -5.44 23.33
N THR A 252 -29.54 -5.35 21.99
CA THR A 252 -30.66 -5.99 21.28
C THR A 252 -30.57 -7.51 21.34
N SER A 253 -29.34 -8.06 21.28
CA SER A 253 -29.16 -9.51 21.31
C SER A 253 -29.72 -10.14 22.57
N PHE A 254 -29.44 -9.56 23.75
CA PHE A 254 -29.94 -10.03 25.04
C PHE A 254 -31.42 -9.72 25.29
N GLN A 255 -31.97 -8.68 24.67
CA GLN A 255 -33.39 -8.33 24.82
C GLN A 255 -34.33 -9.17 23.95
N ASN A 256 -33.84 -9.73 22.84
CA ASN A 256 -34.62 -10.53 21.91
C ASN A 256 -33.90 -11.85 21.56
N PRO A 257 -33.83 -12.83 22.49
CA PRO A 257 -33.01 -14.03 22.33
C PRO A 257 -33.26 -14.77 21.01
N ASP A 258 -34.53 -14.95 20.63
CA ASP A 258 -34.91 -15.70 19.42
C ASP A 258 -34.41 -15.08 18.10
N LYS A 259 -34.18 -13.75 18.07
CA LYS A 259 -33.75 -13.02 16.86
C LYS A 259 -32.33 -12.47 16.96
N GLY A 260 -31.84 -12.30 18.17
CA GLY A 260 -30.56 -11.67 18.51
C GLY A 260 -29.38 -12.64 18.54
N GLU A 261 -29.64 -13.94 18.60
CA GLU A 261 -28.58 -14.95 18.61
C GLU A 261 -27.87 -15.09 17.26
N VAL A 262 -26.54 -15.16 17.29
CA VAL A 262 -25.67 -15.35 16.14
C VAL A 262 -25.08 -16.76 16.16
N GLN A 263 -25.82 -17.72 15.61
CA GLN A 263 -25.43 -19.13 15.55
C GLN A 263 -24.80 -19.53 14.20
N SER A 264 -23.91 -18.70 13.66
CA SER A 264 -23.19 -19.04 12.43
C SER A 264 -22.19 -20.19 12.67
N GLU A 265 -21.84 -20.91 11.61
CA GLU A 265 -20.82 -21.96 11.70
C GLU A 265 -19.47 -21.40 12.16
N ALA A 266 -19.11 -20.19 11.70
CA ALA A 266 -17.91 -19.48 12.13
C ALA A 266 -17.88 -19.25 13.65
N VAL A 267 -19.00 -18.82 14.25
CA VAL A 267 -19.13 -18.63 15.70
C VAL A 267 -18.94 -19.96 16.42
N LYS A 268 -19.59 -21.04 15.97
CA LYS A 268 -19.45 -22.37 16.58
C LYS A 268 -18.00 -22.86 16.55
N GLN A 269 -17.33 -22.72 15.41
CA GLN A 269 -15.93 -23.12 15.25
C GLN A 269 -14.99 -22.31 16.16
N ALA A 270 -15.16 -20.99 16.21
CA ALA A 270 -14.39 -20.13 17.10
C ALA A 270 -14.61 -20.48 18.58
N LEU A 271 -15.85 -20.72 19.01
CA LEU A 271 -16.16 -21.12 20.39
C LEU A 271 -15.60 -22.50 20.77
N LEU A 272 -15.45 -23.41 19.80
CA LEU A 272 -14.76 -24.70 19.97
C LEU A 272 -13.23 -24.56 20.07
N GLY A 273 -12.68 -23.37 19.80
CA GLY A 273 -11.26 -23.07 19.88
C GLY A 273 -10.53 -23.11 18.53
N ASN A 274 -11.25 -23.26 17.42
CA ASN A 274 -10.65 -23.30 16.08
C ASN A 274 -10.49 -21.89 15.51
N SER A 275 -9.40 -21.67 14.76
CA SER A 275 -9.22 -20.46 13.95
C SER A 275 -9.13 -20.86 12.49
N GLY A 276 -9.65 -20.01 11.61
CA GLY A 276 -9.52 -20.20 10.18
C GLY A 276 -10.29 -19.15 9.41
N ALA A 277 -10.29 -19.31 8.09
CA ALA A 277 -11.11 -18.52 7.20
C ALA A 277 -11.69 -19.41 6.10
N SER A 278 -12.95 -19.17 5.77
CA SER A 278 -13.65 -19.89 4.70
C SER A 278 -14.80 -19.06 4.16
N ILE A 279 -15.29 -19.42 2.98
CA ILE A 279 -16.55 -18.86 2.48
C ILE A 279 -17.69 -19.58 3.21
N MET A 280 -18.55 -18.81 3.85
CA MET A 280 -19.73 -19.31 4.57
C MET A 280 -20.95 -18.50 4.15
N ASN A 281 -22.14 -19.09 4.26
CA ASN A 281 -23.38 -18.35 4.02
C ASN A 281 -23.91 -17.77 5.34
N ASP A 282 -24.35 -16.52 5.32
CA ASP A 282 -25.12 -15.96 6.43
C ASP A 282 -26.56 -16.50 6.44
N LYS A 283 -27.36 -16.12 7.45
CA LYS A 283 -28.77 -16.49 7.61
C LYS A 283 -29.63 -16.16 6.38
N ASP A 284 -29.26 -15.15 5.60
CA ASP A 284 -29.96 -14.74 4.38
C ASP A 284 -29.45 -15.47 3.11
N ASP A 285 -28.64 -16.52 3.27
CA ASP A 285 -27.99 -17.31 2.20
C ASP A 285 -27.01 -16.52 1.33
N THR A 286 -26.59 -15.34 1.82
CA THR A 286 -25.54 -14.53 1.20
C THR A 286 -24.17 -15.13 1.48
N ALA A 287 -23.38 -15.36 0.43
CA ALA A 287 -22.02 -15.88 0.56
C ALA A 287 -21.06 -14.79 1.08
N LEU A 288 -20.50 -15.04 2.25
CA LEU A 288 -19.52 -14.19 2.93
C LEU A 288 -18.16 -14.86 2.96
N LEU A 289 -17.11 -14.08 2.79
CA LEU A 289 -15.77 -14.46 3.18
C LEU A 289 -15.65 -14.23 4.69
N THR A 290 -15.45 -15.27 5.49
CA THR A 290 -15.48 -15.18 6.94
C THR A 290 -14.17 -15.71 7.55
N ALA A 291 -13.52 -14.89 8.37
CA ALA A 291 -12.39 -15.27 9.21
C ALA A 291 -12.82 -15.28 10.68
N TYR A 292 -12.48 -16.33 11.41
CA TYR A 292 -12.92 -16.54 12.79
C TYR A 292 -11.79 -17.05 13.68
N THR A 293 -11.84 -16.71 14.97
CA THR A 293 -10.85 -17.15 15.98
C THR A 293 -11.43 -17.05 17.40
N PRO A 294 -11.04 -17.93 18.35
CA PRO A 294 -11.33 -17.74 19.76
C PRO A 294 -10.52 -16.59 20.35
N LEU A 295 -11.18 -15.80 21.19
CA LEU A 295 -10.57 -14.88 22.15
C LEU A 295 -10.84 -15.40 23.57
N LYS A 296 -9.78 -15.71 24.33
CA LYS A 296 -9.90 -16.20 25.71
C LYS A 296 -9.74 -15.05 26.70
N ILE A 297 -10.71 -14.90 27.60
CA ILE A 297 -10.72 -13.87 28.65
C ILE A 297 -10.93 -14.57 29.99
N GLY A 298 -9.85 -14.81 30.72
CA GLY A 298 -9.86 -15.66 31.91
C GLY A 298 -10.41 -17.05 31.59
N SER A 299 -11.56 -17.40 32.18
CA SER A 299 -12.27 -18.67 31.96
C SER A 299 -13.29 -18.65 30.82
N THR A 300 -13.55 -17.48 30.24
CA THR A 300 -14.56 -17.27 29.19
C THR A 300 -13.91 -17.26 27.81
N THR A 301 -14.67 -17.68 26.80
CA THR A 301 -14.24 -17.63 25.40
C THR A 301 -15.26 -16.84 24.62
N TRP A 302 -14.80 -15.83 23.87
CA TRP A 302 -15.59 -15.15 22.86
C TRP A 302 -15.15 -15.63 21.47
N ALA A 303 -16.09 -15.66 20.54
CA ALA A 303 -15.81 -15.82 19.12
C ALA A 303 -15.61 -14.44 18.50
N LEU A 304 -14.46 -14.22 17.87
CA LEU A 304 -14.20 -13.04 17.07
C LEU A 304 -14.37 -13.41 15.60
N ILE A 305 -15.31 -12.73 14.96
CA ILE A 305 -15.66 -12.92 13.55
C ILE A 305 -15.34 -11.65 12.79
N SER A 306 -14.69 -11.80 11.64
CA SER A 306 -14.56 -10.77 10.61
C SER A 306 -15.14 -11.35 9.33
N GLU A 307 -16.08 -10.66 8.71
CA GLU A 307 -16.73 -11.09 7.49
C GLU A 307 -16.86 -9.96 6.48
N ILE A 308 -16.88 -10.30 5.19
CA ILE A 308 -17.07 -9.37 4.07
C ILE A 308 -17.82 -10.10 2.95
N HIS A 309 -18.63 -9.39 2.16
CA HIS A 309 -19.36 -10.04 1.06
C HIS A 309 -18.38 -10.62 0.03
N LYS A 310 -18.67 -11.83 -0.44
CA LYS A 310 -17.86 -12.51 -1.46
C LYS A 310 -17.72 -11.65 -2.72
N ASP A 311 -18.80 -11.03 -3.18
CA ASP A 311 -18.76 -10.25 -4.42
C ASP A 311 -17.83 -9.03 -4.32
N GLU A 312 -17.73 -8.40 -3.14
CA GLU A 312 -16.79 -7.31 -2.90
C GLU A 312 -15.36 -7.84 -2.75
N ALA A 313 -15.14 -8.86 -1.92
CA ALA A 313 -13.83 -9.46 -1.68
C ALA A 313 -13.18 -10.01 -2.96
N PHE A 314 -14.00 -10.44 -3.92
CA PHE A 314 -13.58 -10.99 -5.21
C PHE A 314 -13.90 -10.06 -6.40
N SER A 315 -14.21 -8.79 -6.15
CA SER A 315 -14.52 -7.80 -7.19
C SER A 315 -13.39 -7.70 -8.23
N ALA A 316 -12.14 -7.57 -7.77
CA ALA A 316 -10.95 -7.55 -8.62
C ALA A 316 -10.79 -8.81 -9.48
N VAL A 317 -11.19 -9.99 -8.97
CA VAL A 317 -11.17 -11.25 -9.76
C VAL A 317 -12.20 -11.20 -10.87
N THR A 318 -13.36 -10.61 -10.62
CA THR A 318 -14.43 -10.48 -11.61
C THR A 318 -14.05 -9.50 -12.73
N GLU A 319 -13.40 -8.38 -12.38
CA GLU A 319 -12.87 -7.43 -13.36
C GLU A 319 -11.77 -8.06 -14.21
N LEU A 320 -10.83 -8.77 -13.58
CA LEU A 320 -9.78 -9.52 -14.29
C LEU A 320 -10.37 -10.58 -15.23
N ARG A 321 -11.44 -11.26 -14.82
CA ARG A 321 -12.15 -12.23 -15.67
C ARG A 321 -12.70 -11.57 -16.93
N LEU A 322 -13.33 -10.41 -16.81
CA LEU A 322 -13.87 -9.68 -17.95
C LEU A 322 -12.75 -9.19 -18.88
N ALA A 323 -11.69 -8.60 -18.30
CA ALA A 323 -10.56 -8.09 -19.06
C ALA A 323 -9.82 -9.21 -19.83
N THR A 324 -9.52 -10.33 -19.17
CA THR A 324 -8.87 -11.50 -19.81
C THR A 324 -9.74 -12.11 -20.90
N PHE A 325 -11.07 -12.14 -20.70
CA PHE A 325 -12.01 -12.59 -21.72
C PHE A 325 -12.03 -11.67 -22.95
N ILE A 326 -12.07 -10.34 -22.75
CA ILE A 326 -12.03 -9.36 -23.86
C ILE A 326 -10.71 -9.46 -24.62
N ILE A 327 -9.57 -9.48 -23.92
CA ILE A 327 -8.25 -9.62 -24.55
C ILE A 327 -8.18 -10.92 -25.34
N SER A 328 -8.64 -12.04 -24.78
CA SER A 328 -8.65 -13.34 -25.47
C SER A 328 -9.49 -13.32 -26.75
N ILE A 329 -10.67 -12.67 -26.73
CA ILE A 329 -11.51 -12.50 -27.92
C ILE A 329 -10.81 -11.63 -28.96
N VAL A 330 -10.27 -10.47 -28.56
CA VAL A 330 -9.59 -9.55 -29.47
C VAL A 330 -8.38 -10.22 -30.11
N THR A 331 -7.55 -10.90 -29.31
CA THR A 331 -6.39 -11.63 -29.82
C THR A 331 -6.80 -12.78 -30.74
N ALA A 332 -7.87 -13.54 -30.41
CA ALA A 332 -8.38 -14.59 -31.29
C ALA A 332 -8.85 -14.03 -32.65
N ILE A 333 -9.56 -12.90 -32.66
CA ILE A 333 -9.99 -12.23 -33.90
C ILE A 333 -8.77 -11.79 -34.71
N ILE A 334 -7.76 -11.19 -34.07
CA ILE A 334 -6.51 -10.76 -34.73
C ILE A 334 -5.79 -11.96 -35.35
N VAL A 335 -5.63 -13.07 -34.61
CA VAL A 335 -4.98 -14.30 -35.11
C VAL A 335 -5.73 -14.86 -36.32
N VAL A 336 -7.07 -14.89 -36.28
CA VAL A 336 -7.89 -15.33 -37.41
C VAL A 336 -7.69 -14.41 -38.61
N ILE A 337 -7.74 -13.09 -38.43
CA ILE A 337 -7.59 -12.11 -39.51
C ILE A 337 -6.20 -12.23 -40.15
N ILE A 338 -5.13 -12.22 -39.34
CA ILE A 338 -3.75 -12.34 -39.82
C ILE A 338 -3.55 -13.67 -40.55
N SER A 339 -4.04 -14.78 -39.98
CA SER A 339 -3.92 -16.11 -40.61
C SER A 339 -4.66 -16.17 -41.95
N LEU A 340 -5.86 -15.58 -42.05
CA LEU A 340 -6.62 -15.54 -43.29
C LEU A 340 -5.96 -14.65 -44.35
N ILE A 341 -5.45 -13.48 -43.96
CA ILE A 341 -4.72 -12.59 -44.85
C ILE A 341 -3.47 -13.29 -45.39
N PHE A 342 -2.64 -13.84 -44.50
CA PHE A 342 -1.42 -14.55 -44.85
C PHE A 342 -1.68 -15.74 -45.78
N LEU A 343 -2.63 -16.62 -45.43
CA LEU A 343 -2.94 -17.79 -46.24
C LEU A 343 -3.47 -17.40 -47.63
N LYS A 344 -4.27 -16.34 -47.71
CA LYS A 344 -4.80 -15.83 -48.97
C LYS A 344 -3.70 -15.22 -49.84
N SER A 345 -2.85 -14.36 -49.26
CA SER A 345 -1.85 -13.60 -50.02
C SER A 345 -0.64 -14.42 -50.41
N GLU A 346 -0.10 -15.24 -49.49
CA GLU A 346 1.18 -15.92 -49.68
C GLU A 346 1.05 -17.36 -50.22
N ILE A 347 -0.10 -18.02 -50.05
CA ILE A 347 -0.29 -19.42 -50.48
C ILE A 347 -1.38 -19.58 -51.55
N LEU A 348 -2.62 -19.21 -51.25
CA LEU A 348 -3.77 -19.55 -52.10
C LEU A 348 -3.80 -18.76 -53.42
N ASN A 349 -3.57 -17.45 -53.39
CA ASN A 349 -3.58 -16.63 -54.60
C ASN A 349 -2.46 -17.00 -55.58
N PRO A 350 -1.20 -17.18 -55.15
CA PRO A 350 -0.13 -17.66 -56.03
C PRO A 350 -0.42 -19.02 -56.67
N LEU A 351 -0.93 -19.99 -55.90
CA LEU A 351 -1.29 -21.32 -56.43
C LEU A 351 -2.39 -21.24 -57.49
N LYS A 352 -3.42 -20.43 -57.26
CA LYS A 352 -4.51 -20.25 -58.23
C LYS A 352 -4.00 -19.69 -59.56
N ARG A 353 -3.04 -18.76 -59.54
CA ARG A 353 -2.44 -18.21 -60.78
C ARG A 353 -1.65 -19.26 -61.56
N ILE A 354 -0.93 -20.13 -60.86
CA ILE A 354 -0.20 -21.25 -61.48
C ILE A 354 -1.20 -22.24 -62.12
N GLU A 355 -2.29 -22.57 -61.42
CA GLU A 355 -3.35 -23.43 -61.95
C GLU A 355 -4.00 -22.84 -63.22
N GLU A 356 -4.36 -21.55 -63.18
CA GLU A 356 -4.95 -20.83 -64.32
C GLU A 356 -4.00 -20.82 -65.54
N PHE A 357 -2.70 -20.61 -65.33
CA PHE A 357 -1.67 -20.64 -66.37
C PHE A 357 -1.45 -22.04 -66.96
N VAL A 358 -1.34 -23.07 -66.12
CA VAL A 358 -1.23 -24.46 -66.61
C VAL A 358 -2.46 -24.84 -67.42
N SER A 359 -3.65 -24.39 -66.99
CA SER A 359 -4.90 -24.59 -67.71
C SER A 359 -4.93 -23.87 -69.07
N SER A 360 -4.40 -22.65 -69.21
CA SER A 360 -4.32 -21.97 -70.51
C SER A 360 -3.35 -22.65 -71.47
N VAL A 361 -2.17 -23.06 -70.98
CA VAL A 361 -1.19 -23.79 -71.78
C VAL A 361 -1.73 -25.14 -72.25
N SER A 362 -2.42 -25.89 -71.38
CA SER A 362 -3.03 -27.17 -71.75
C SER A 362 -4.13 -27.06 -72.83
N ARG A 363 -4.71 -25.87 -73.00
CA ARG A 363 -5.72 -25.56 -74.03
C ARG A 363 -5.13 -25.00 -75.33
N GLY A 364 -3.80 -25.03 -75.46
CA GLY A 364 -3.09 -24.63 -76.68
C GLY A 364 -2.65 -23.17 -76.74
N ASP A 365 -2.87 -22.37 -75.68
CA ASP A 365 -2.38 -21.00 -75.60
C ASP A 365 -0.97 -20.92 -75.01
N PHE A 366 0.01 -21.22 -75.86
CA PHE A 366 1.44 -21.13 -75.52
C PHE A 366 1.96 -19.68 -75.47
N LYS A 367 1.15 -18.66 -75.78
CA LYS A 367 1.54 -17.25 -75.68
C LYS A 367 1.26 -16.64 -74.31
N SER A 368 0.43 -17.30 -73.50
CA SER A 368 0.19 -16.91 -72.10
C SER A 368 1.50 -16.85 -71.30
N LYS A 369 1.58 -15.94 -70.33
CA LYS A 369 2.72 -15.75 -69.42
C LYS A 369 2.25 -15.84 -67.98
N LEU A 370 3.05 -16.47 -67.12
CA LEU A 370 2.76 -16.58 -65.70
C LEU A 370 3.15 -15.28 -64.98
N GLU A 371 2.17 -14.42 -64.70
CA GLU A 371 2.39 -13.12 -64.05
C GLU A 371 2.10 -13.12 -62.55
N GLY A 372 3.12 -12.79 -61.74
CA GLY A 372 2.98 -12.67 -60.29
C GLY A 372 4.31 -12.59 -59.57
N LYS A 373 4.28 -12.15 -58.30
CA LYS A 373 5.43 -12.25 -57.40
C LYS A 373 5.30 -13.56 -56.62
N PHE A 374 6.14 -14.53 -56.96
CA PHE A 374 6.22 -15.82 -56.27
C PHE A 374 7.45 -15.82 -55.35
N LYS A 375 7.32 -16.43 -54.17
CA LYS A 375 8.40 -16.55 -53.18
C LYS A 375 8.65 -18.02 -52.84
N SER A 376 9.86 -18.30 -52.35
CA SER A 376 10.27 -19.60 -51.80
C SER A 376 9.89 -20.79 -52.69
N GLU A 377 9.23 -21.82 -52.14
CA GLU A 377 8.88 -23.05 -52.83
C GLU A 377 7.91 -22.83 -54.00
N ILE A 378 7.03 -21.83 -53.90
CA ILE A 378 6.10 -21.49 -54.98
C ILE A 378 6.83 -20.84 -56.16
N LYS A 379 7.91 -20.08 -55.90
CA LYS A 379 8.78 -19.56 -56.96
C LYS A 379 9.48 -20.69 -57.70
N ASN A 380 10.01 -21.68 -56.98
CA ASN A 380 10.64 -22.84 -57.60
C ASN A 380 9.65 -23.63 -58.48
N LEU A 381 8.40 -23.78 -58.03
CA LEU A 381 7.34 -24.43 -58.82
C LEU A 381 6.97 -23.62 -60.07
N SER A 382 6.82 -22.30 -59.94
CA SER A 382 6.59 -21.36 -61.05
C SER A 382 7.70 -21.44 -62.09
N ASP A 383 8.96 -21.32 -61.65
CA ASP A 383 10.15 -21.35 -62.51
C ASP A 383 10.25 -22.71 -63.24
N GLY A 384 9.98 -23.82 -62.55
CA GLY A 384 9.97 -25.16 -63.16
C GLY A 384 8.88 -25.37 -64.22
N ILE A 385 7.67 -24.86 -63.97
CA ILE A 385 6.58 -24.91 -64.96
C ILE A 385 6.92 -24.02 -66.17
N GLN A 386 7.52 -22.84 -65.95
CA GLN A 386 7.95 -21.95 -67.02
C GLN A 386 8.99 -22.62 -67.94
N VAL A 387 10.01 -23.27 -67.36
CA VAL A 387 11.01 -24.04 -68.11
C VAL A 387 10.38 -25.17 -68.94
N MET A 388 9.40 -25.89 -68.39
CA MET A 388 8.68 -26.95 -69.12
C MET A 388 7.92 -26.40 -70.34
N VAL A 389 7.30 -25.23 -70.23
CA VAL A 389 6.57 -24.58 -71.33
C VAL A 389 7.53 -24.03 -72.38
N ASP A 390 8.68 -23.51 -71.98
CA ASP A 390 9.70 -23.00 -72.90
C ASP A 390 10.40 -24.14 -73.67
N GLU A 391 10.58 -25.31 -73.06
CA GLU A 391 11.09 -26.51 -73.74
C GLU A 391 10.12 -27.03 -74.82
N LEU A 392 8.81 -26.95 -74.58
CA LEU A 392 7.77 -27.28 -75.56
C LEU A 392 7.76 -26.31 -76.75
N LYS A 393 8.04 -25.02 -76.54
CA LYS A 393 8.21 -24.02 -77.61
C LYS A 393 9.46 -24.29 -78.46
N ASN A 394 10.57 -24.65 -77.81
CA ASN A 394 11.85 -24.85 -78.49
C ASN A 394 11.84 -26.05 -79.45
N LYS A 395 11.13 -27.14 -79.14
CA LYS A 395 11.10 -28.32 -80.04
C LYS A 395 10.26 -28.14 -81.31
N LEU A 396 9.27 -27.24 -81.33
CA LEU A 396 8.46 -26.96 -82.53
C LEU A 396 9.11 -25.93 -83.49
N GLY A 397 10.00 -25.05 -83.01
CA GLY A 397 10.67 -24.04 -83.83
C GLY A 397 12.01 -24.46 -84.46
N PHE A 398 12.51 -25.65 -84.12
CA PHE A 398 13.90 -26.04 -84.35
C PHE A 398 14.28 -26.31 -85.82
N SER A 399 13.41 -26.89 -86.65
CA SER A 399 13.77 -27.23 -88.03
C SER A 399 13.66 -26.07 -89.03
N GLN A 400 12.87 -25.04 -88.71
CA GLN A 400 12.66 -23.87 -89.58
C GLN A 400 13.60 -22.70 -89.21
N GLY A 401 13.98 -22.58 -87.93
CA GLY A 401 14.93 -21.57 -87.45
C GLY A 401 16.40 -21.83 -87.80
N ILE A 402 16.81 -23.08 -88.08
CA ILE A 402 18.21 -23.40 -88.42
C ILE A 402 18.63 -22.84 -89.79
N LEU A 403 17.75 -22.85 -90.79
CA LEU A 403 18.07 -22.33 -92.13
C LEU A 403 17.90 -20.82 -92.21
N GLU A 404 16.86 -20.23 -91.59
CA GLU A 404 16.68 -18.77 -91.57
C GLU A 404 17.63 -18.03 -90.61
N GLY A 405 18.15 -18.70 -89.58
CA GLY A 405 19.06 -18.13 -88.58
C GLY A 405 20.55 -18.22 -88.91
N MET A 406 20.93 -18.78 -90.07
CA MET A 406 22.33 -18.81 -90.51
C MET A 406 22.79 -17.41 -90.92
N THR A 407 23.60 -16.75 -90.07
CA THR A 407 24.14 -15.40 -90.29
C THR A 407 25.49 -15.39 -91.02
N VAL A 408 26.02 -16.56 -91.40
CA VAL A 408 27.27 -16.66 -92.16
C VAL A 408 26.90 -16.88 -93.62
N PRO A 409 27.44 -16.11 -94.57
CA PRO A 409 27.20 -16.30 -96.01
C PRO A 409 27.34 -17.77 -96.41
N CYS A 410 26.25 -18.42 -96.83
CA CYS A 410 26.27 -19.84 -97.18
C CYS A 410 25.31 -20.17 -98.31
N LEU A 411 25.61 -21.25 -99.03
CA LEU A 411 24.76 -21.78 -100.08
C LEU A 411 24.76 -23.30 -100.08
N VAL A 412 23.66 -23.89 -100.53
CA VAL A 412 23.51 -25.31 -100.81
C VAL A 412 23.28 -25.45 -102.31
N ALA A 413 23.93 -26.44 -102.91
CA ALA A 413 23.74 -26.82 -104.30
C ALA A 413 23.32 -28.28 -104.41
N ASP A 414 22.59 -28.62 -105.47
CA ASP A 414 22.21 -30.00 -105.80
C ASP A 414 23.38 -30.80 -106.44
N THR A 415 23.11 -32.03 -106.84
CA THR A 415 24.09 -32.95 -107.44
C THR A 415 24.62 -32.50 -108.81
N GLU A 416 23.96 -31.53 -109.45
CA GLU A 416 24.38 -30.92 -110.72
C GLU A 416 25.08 -29.56 -110.51
N ALA A 417 25.33 -29.19 -109.26
CA ALA A 417 25.91 -27.91 -108.84
C ALA A 417 25.06 -26.69 -109.21
N ASN A 418 23.73 -26.86 -109.25
CA ASN A 418 22.77 -25.75 -109.27
C ASN A 418 22.38 -25.38 -107.85
N ILE A 419 22.13 -24.08 -107.61
CA ILE A 419 21.87 -23.58 -106.26
C ILE A 419 20.47 -24.01 -105.80
N SER A 420 20.38 -24.76 -104.71
CA SER A 420 19.12 -25.18 -104.10
C SER A 420 18.70 -24.27 -102.93
N TYR A 421 19.66 -23.64 -102.26
CA TYR A 421 19.43 -22.67 -101.21
C TYR A 421 20.60 -21.69 -101.11
N LEU A 422 20.34 -20.43 -100.77
CA LEU A 422 21.36 -19.50 -100.29
C LEU A 422 20.71 -18.53 -99.31
N ASN A 423 21.48 -18.08 -98.32
CA ASN A 423 20.97 -17.11 -97.34
C ASN A 423 21.19 -15.66 -97.81
N ASN A 424 20.42 -14.74 -97.24
CA ASN A 424 20.46 -13.31 -97.59
C ASN A 424 21.86 -12.70 -97.36
N THR A 425 22.58 -13.14 -96.32
CA THR A 425 23.92 -12.66 -96.00
C THR A 425 24.93 -12.94 -97.12
N LEU A 426 24.75 -14.02 -97.89
CA LEU A 426 25.60 -14.29 -99.06
C LEU A 426 25.29 -13.36 -100.24
N CYS A 427 24.03 -13.03 -100.50
CA CYS A 427 23.67 -12.04 -101.52
C CYS A 427 24.20 -10.64 -101.20
N GLU A 428 24.19 -10.28 -99.92
CA GLU A 428 24.76 -9.03 -99.42
C GLU A 428 26.28 -9.00 -99.59
N LEU A 429 27.00 -10.07 -99.19
CA LEU A 429 28.46 -10.17 -99.37
C LEU A 429 28.89 -10.08 -100.84
N LEU A 430 28.11 -10.68 -101.74
CA LEU A 430 28.36 -10.68 -103.19
C LEU A 430 27.90 -9.41 -103.90
N GLU A 431 27.24 -8.50 -103.18
CA GLU A 431 26.67 -7.25 -103.69
C GLU A 431 25.76 -7.47 -104.92
N SER A 432 25.03 -8.60 -104.96
CA SER A 432 24.31 -9.09 -106.14
C SER A 432 22.97 -8.41 -106.43
N GLY A 433 22.57 -7.43 -105.61
CA GLY A 433 21.51 -6.44 -105.89
C GLY A 433 20.09 -6.97 -106.18
N SER A 434 19.83 -8.27 -105.98
CA SER A 434 18.59 -8.96 -106.33
C SER A 434 18.15 -9.85 -105.15
N SER A 435 16.85 -10.10 -104.98
CA SER A 435 16.34 -11.15 -104.07
C SER A 435 17.08 -12.47 -104.34
N CYS A 436 17.57 -13.12 -103.28
CA CYS A 436 18.32 -14.37 -103.37
C CYS A 436 17.57 -15.49 -104.09
N GLU A 437 16.24 -15.45 -104.06
CA GLU A 437 15.36 -16.42 -104.71
C GLU A 437 15.60 -16.51 -106.24
N ASN A 438 16.04 -15.43 -106.88
CA ASN A 438 16.30 -15.39 -108.33
C ASN A 438 17.56 -16.18 -108.77
N TRP A 439 18.35 -16.67 -107.81
CA TRP A 439 19.55 -17.48 -108.04
C TRP A 439 19.30 -18.97 -107.81
N ILE A 440 18.18 -19.34 -107.19
CA ILE A 440 17.80 -20.74 -107.00
C ILE A 440 17.57 -21.39 -108.39
N GLY A 441 18.15 -22.56 -108.60
CA GLY A 441 18.10 -23.31 -109.87
C GLY A 441 19.14 -22.91 -110.92
N LYS A 442 19.97 -21.88 -110.66
CA LYS A 442 21.09 -21.50 -111.56
C LYS A 442 22.40 -22.17 -111.14
N PRO A 443 23.37 -22.36 -112.06
CA PRO A 443 24.68 -22.90 -111.71
C PRO A 443 25.44 -22.02 -110.72
N VAL A 444 26.04 -22.63 -109.69
CA VAL A 444 26.84 -21.91 -108.66
C VAL A 444 27.97 -21.07 -109.27
N LYS A 445 28.56 -21.55 -110.38
CA LYS A 445 29.66 -20.88 -111.10
C LYS A 445 29.29 -19.47 -111.61
N ASP A 446 28.01 -19.24 -111.92
CA ASP A 446 27.52 -17.96 -112.46
C ASP A 446 27.33 -16.91 -111.35
N LEU A 447 26.90 -17.36 -110.17
CA LEU A 447 26.77 -16.51 -108.99
C LEU A 447 28.15 -16.02 -108.51
N LEU A 448 29.12 -16.93 -108.42
CA LEU A 448 30.47 -16.64 -107.92
C LEU A 448 31.46 -16.13 -108.99
N GLN A 449 31.00 -15.94 -110.23
CA GLN A 449 31.79 -15.42 -111.37
C GLN A 449 33.11 -16.19 -111.59
N ILE A 450 33.03 -17.52 -111.63
CA ILE A 450 34.20 -18.40 -111.79
C ILE A 450 34.62 -18.43 -113.28
N PRO A 451 35.91 -18.24 -113.63
CA PRO A 451 36.39 -18.30 -115.02
C PRO A 451 36.16 -19.68 -115.66
N GLU A 452 35.90 -19.74 -116.98
CA GLU A 452 35.68 -21.02 -117.71
C GLU A 452 36.87 -22.00 -117.65
N THR A 453 38.06 -21.52 -117.29
CA THR A 453 39.28 -22.33 -117.13
C THR A 453 39.41 -23.02 -115.76
N GLU A 454 38.49 -22.81 -114.81
CA GLU A 454 38.54 -23.36 -113.45
C GLU A 454 37.28 -24.17 -113.08
N GLU A 455 37.45 -25.37 -112.50
CA GLU A 455 36.36 -26.09 -111.82
C GLU A 455 36.08 -25.46 -110.44
N GLY A 456 34.84 -25.01 -110.18
CA GLY A 456 34.47 -24.36 -108.91
C GLY A 456 34.51 -25.28 -107.67
N ILE A 457 34.68 -24.70 -106.47
CA ILE A 457 34.91 -25.43 -105.20
C ILE A 457 33.80 -26.44 -104.87
N ILE A 458 32.53 -26.12 -105.13
CA ILE A 458 31.40 -27.04 -104.89
C ILE A 458 31.41 -28.21 -105.89
N VAL A 459 31.76 -27.97 -107.14
CA VAL A 459 31.87 -29.02 -108.18
C VAL A 459 33.00 -29.99 -107.83
N GLN A 460 34.15 -29.47 -107.37
CA GLN A 460 35.26 -30.30 -106.89
C GLN A 460 34.88 -31.14 -105.67
N CYS A 461 34.10 -30.57 -104.74
CA CYS A 461 33.60 -31.25 -103.54
C CYS A 461 32.65 -32.42 -103.88
N LEU A 462 31.73 -32.20 -104.82
CA LEU A 462 30.77 -33.21 -105.29
C LEU A 462 31.42 -34.37 -106.06
N LYS A 463 32.41 -34.07 -106.91
CA LYS A 463 33.14 -35.07 -107.71
C LYS A 463 34.02 -35.98 -106.86
N ASN A 464 34.66 -35.41 -105.84
CA ASN A 464 35.58 -36.14 -104.95
C ASN A 464 34.86 -36.78 -103.74
N LYS A 465 33.58 -36.46 -103.50
CA LYS A 465 32.77 -36.92 -102.36
C LYS A 465 33.42 -36.68 -100.98
N SER A 466 34.28 -35.66 -100.89
CA SER A 466 35.05 -35.31 -99.70
C SER A 466 35.01 -33.80 -99.46
N PRO A 467 34.98 -33.32 -98.20
CA PRO A 467 34.96 -31.90 -97.90
C PRO A 467 36.24 -31.19 -98.36
N ILE A 468 36.09 -29.95 -98.84
CA ILE A 468 37.16 -29.04 -99.25
C ILE A 468 37.13 -27.85 -98.28
N LEU A 469 38.19 -27.70 -97.48
CA LEU A 469 38.26 -26.72 -96.39
C LEU A 469 39.43 -25.74 -96.60
N ASN A 470 39.30 -24.57 -95.98
CA ASN A 470 40.30 -23.50 -95.89
C ASN A 470 40.83 -23.03 -97.26
N LYS A 471 39.96 -22.93 -98.26
CA LYS A 471 40.31 -22.34 -99.54
C LYS A 471 40.06 -20.84 -99.50
N GLU A 472 41.16 -20.10 -99.40
CA GLU A 472 41.14 -18.65 -99.46
C GLU A 472 41.13 -18.18 -100.92
N ARG A 473 40.25 -17.23 -101.21
CA ARG A 473 40.19 -16.60 -102.53
C ARG A 473 39.82 -15.14 -102.38
N LYS A 474 40.36 -14.30 -103.27
CA LYS A 474 39.81 -12.97 -103.53
C LYS A 474 38.57 -13.13 -104.38
N LEU A 475 37.42 -12.94 -103.77
CA LEU A 475 36.16 -13.10 -104.45
C LEU A 475 35.66 -11.75 -104.94
N LYS A 476 35.35 -11.69 -106.23
CA LYS A 476 34.92 -10.47 -106.90
C LYS A 476 33.40 -10.33 -106.77
N THR A 477 32.94 -9.22 -106.19
CA THR A 477 31.52 -8.91 -106.04
C THR A 477 30.92 -8.52 -107.40
N LYS A 478 29.59 -8.48 -107.49
CA LYS A 478 28.87 -8.10 -108.72
C LYS A 478 28.95 -6.59 -109.04
N ARG A 479 29.53 -5.78 -108.13
CA ARG A 479 29.79 -4.33 -108.31
C ARG A 479 31.28 -4.00 -108.46
N ASP A 480 32.10 -4.99 -108.84
CA ASP A 480 33.53 -4.84 -109.12
C ASP A 480 34.47 -4.65 -107.90
N ASN A 481 33.99 -4.91 -106.68
CA ASN A 481 34.82 -4.92 -105.46
C ASN A 481 35.44 -6.30 -105.19
N TYR A 482 36.51 -6.36 -104.40
CA TYR A 482 37.14 -7.61 -103.97
C TYR A 482 36.98 -7.80 -102.45
N ARG A 483 36.46 -8.96 -102.05
CA ARG A 483 36.38 -9.39 -100.64
C ARG A 483 37.36 -10.54 -100.40
N HIS A 484 38.10 -10.47 -99.29
CA HIS A 484 38.93 -11.58 -98.82
C HIS A 484 38.04 -12.56 -98.08
N VAL A 485 37.83 -13.73 -98.66
CA VAL A 485 36.93 -14.72 -98.11
C VAL A 485 37.61 -16.06 -97.96
N ARG A 486 37.26 -16.76 -96.89
CA ARG A 486 37.56 -18.17 -96.72
C ARG A 486 36.32 -18.98 -97.08
N ILE A 487 36.46 -19.95 -97.98
CA ILE A 487 35.37 -20.81 -98.44
C ILE A 487 35.61 -22.25 -97.98
N ASP A 488 34.62 -22.81 -97.29
CA ASP A 488 34.59 -24.19 -96.80
C ASP A 488 33.38 -24.90 -97.45
N ALA A 489 33.58 -26.05 -98.10
CA ALA A 489 32.51 -26.80 -98.77
C ALA A 489 32.51 -28.30 -98.40
N ALA A 490 31.33 -28.90 -98.21
CA ALA A 490 31.17 -30.31 -97.84
C ALA A 490 29.98 -30.97 -98.57
N PRO A 491 30.05 -32.28 -98.90
CA PRO A 491 28.93 -33.00 -99.49
C PRO A 491 27.83 -33.26 -98.45
N LEU A 492 26.57 -33.18 -98.88
CA LEU A 492 25.39 -33.51 -98.10
C LEU A 492 24.85 -34.89 -98.50
N TYR A 493 24.45 -35.69 -97.50
CA TYR A 493 23.88 -37.02 -97.70
C TYR A 493 22.48 -37.12 -97.10
N ASN A 494 21.62 -37.97 -97.67
CA ASN A 494 20.37 -38.36 -97.02
C ASN A 494 20.63 -39.39 -95.90
N LEU A 495 19.59 -39.76 -95.16
CA LEU A 495 19.68 -40.72 -94.05
C LEU A 495 20.04 -42.15 -94.52
N ASP A 496 19.99 -42.42 -95.82
CA ASP A 496 20.36 -43.69 -96.47
C ASP A 496 21.76 -43.62 -97.14
N HIS A 497 22.55 -42.58 -96.86
CA HIS A 497 23.91 -42.34 -97.37
C HIS A 497 24.03 -42.10 -98.89
N GLU A 498 22.95 -41.68 -99.54
CA GLU A 498 22.99 -41.19 -100.92
C GLU A 498 23.33 -39.70 -100.97
N LEU A 499 24.11 -39.31 -101.97
CA LEU A 499 24.59 -37.94 -102.13
C LEU A 499 23.44 -37.02 -102.57
N LEU A 500 23.08 -36.05 -101.74
CA LEU A 500 22.00 -35.08 -102.00
C LEU A 500 22.50 -33.79 -102.67
N GLY A 501 23.76 -33.41 -102.46
CA GLY A 501 24.28 -32.13 -102.93
C GLY A 501 25.52 -31.67 -102.20
N GLY A 502 25.87 -30.38 -102.32
CA GLY A 502 27.05 -29.78 -101.70
C GLY A 502 26.70 -28.49 -100.96
N PHE A 503 27.13 -28.37 -99.71
CA PHE A 503 26.97 -27.17 -98.88
C PHE A 503 28.28 -26.38 -98.82
N ALA A 504 28.23 -25.06 -98.97
CA ALA A 504 29.39 -24.19 -98.82
C ALA A 504 29.11 -22.97 -97.92
N VAL A 505 30.09 -22.61 -97.12
CA VAL A 505 30.09 -21.46 -96.21
C VAL A 505 31.25 -20.54 -96.56
N ILE A 506 31.00 -19.24 -96.52
CA ILE A 506 31.91 -18.15 -96.90
C ILE A 506 32.02 -17.20 -95.72
N ILE A 507 33.23 -17.00 -95.20
CA ILE A 507 33.48 -16.21 -93.98
C ILE A 507 34.22 -14.91 -94.34
N ASP A 508 33.65 -13.76 -93.95
CA ASP A 508 34.26 -12.42 -93.97
C ASP A 508 34.95 -12.16 -92.62
N LEU A 509 36.19 -11.67 -92.63
CA LEU A 509 37.05 -11.55 -91.45
C LEU A 509 37.15 -10.11 -90.89
N SER A 510 36.18 -9.23 -91.16
CA SER A 510 36.36 -7.79 -90.91
C SER A 510 35.85 -7.20 -89.56
N ASP A 511 34.90 -7.82 -88.83
CA ASP A 511 34.18 -7.18 -87.68
C ASP A 511 34.55 -7.65 -86.26
N ILE A 512 35.57 -8.49 -86.09
CA ILE A 512 35.96 -9.01 -84.75
C ILE A 512 36.54 -7.92 -83.81
N LYS A 513 36.78 -6.70 -84.30
CA LYS A 513 37.39 -5.61 -83.51
C LYS A 513 36.43 -4.61 -82.84
N ALA A 514 35.11 -4.74 -82.97
CA ALA A 514 34.18 -3.75 -82.37
C ALA A 514 33.76 -4.04 -80.91
N LYS A 515 34.30 -5.07 -80.25
CA LYS A 515 33.92 -5.49 -78.88
C LYS A 515 34.83 -4.96 -77.75
N GLU A 516 35.74 -4.03 -78.04
CA GLU A 516 36.73 -3.55 -77.06
C GLU A 516 36.35 -2.23 -76.32
N GLU A 517 35.40 -1.42 -76.81
CA GLU A 517 35.09 -0.12 -76.18
C GLU A 517 34.14 -0.17 -74.95
N MET A 518 33.39 -1.25 -74.74
CA MET A 518 32.35 -1.30 -73.70
C MET A 518 32.89 -1.64 -72.30
N ILE A 519 34.11 -2.17 -72.21
CA ILE A 519 34.71 -2.64 -70.95
C ILE A 519 35.36 -1.48 -70.16
N ASN A 520 35.86 -0.44 -70.84
CA ASN A 520 36.51 0.70 -70.16
C ASN A 520 35.50 1.63 -69.44
N LYS A 521 34.28 1.82 -69.98
CA LYS A 521 33.23 2.63 -69.30
C LYS A 521 32.72 2.00 -67.99
N GLN A 522 32.77 0.68 -67.84
CA GLN A 522 32.40 0.00 -66.59
C GLN A 522 33.48 0.10 -65.51
N LYS A 523 34.74 0.32 -65.89
CA LYS A 523 35.88 0.43 -64.96
C LYS A 523 35.84 1.72 -64.15
N ASP A 524 35.55 2.86 -64.80
CA ASP A 524 35.53 4.17 -64.14
C ASP A 524 34.36 4.29 -63.13
N MET A 525 33.19 3.76 -63.47
CA MET A 525 32.02 3.76 -62.58
C MET A 525 32.22 2.90 -61.32
N MET A 526 32.99 1.81 -61.43
CA MET A 526 33.31 0.95 -60.28
C MET A 526 34.22 1.67 -59.27
N VAL A 527 35.19 2.47 -59.74
CA VAL A 527 36.10 3.23 -58.87
C VAL A 527 35.32 4.26 -58.06
N GLU A 528 34.39 4.99 -58.69
CA GLU A 528 33.55 5.98 -58.00
C GLU A 528 32.64 5.33 -56.93
N ILE A 529 32.00 4.19 -57.24
CA ILE A 529 31.15 3.45 -56.29
C ILE A 529 31.98 2.95 -55.09
N THR A 530 33.18 2.42 -55.34
CA THR A 530 34.05 1.95 -54.24
C THR A 530 34.49 3.09 -53.32
N ALA A 531 34.84 4.26 -53.87
CA ALA A 531 35.22 5.43 -53.06
C ALA A 531 34.06 5.93 -52.18
N ASN A 532 32.85 6.02 -52.73
CA ASN A 532 31.65 6.43 -51.99
C ASN A 532 31.27 5.42 -50.90
N ALA A 533 31.30 4.13 -51.22
CA ALA A 533 31.03 3.07 -50.25
C ALA A 533 32.05 3.06 -49.09
N GLN A 534 33.33 3.33 -49.39
CA GLN A 534 34.38 3.40 -48.38
C GLN A 534 34.21 4.60 -47.43
N SER A 535 33.77 5.74 -47.98
CA SER A 535 33.41 6.92 -47.19
C SER A 535 32.22 6.63 -46.26
N ILE A 536 31.15 6.03 -46.79
CA ILE A 536 29.95 5.64 -46.01
C ILE A 536 30.34 4.65 -44.88
N SER A 537 31.17 3.65 -45.18
CA SER A 537 31.65 2.68 -44.19
C SER A 537 32.40 3.37 -43.05
N LYS A 538 33.28 4.33 -43.35
CA LYS A 538 34.01 5.12 -42.34
C LYS A 538 33.06 5.95 -41.47
N TYR A 539 32.08 6.62 -42.06
CA TYR A 539 31.07 7.35 -41.30
C TYR A 539 30.22 6.44 -40.42
N LEU A 540 29.89 5.24 -40.91
CA LEU A 540 29.12 4.25 -40.15
C LEU A 540 29.89 3.74 -38.94
N THR A 541 31.17 3.38 -39.09
CA THR A 541 32.04 2.95 -37.98
C THR A 541 32.23 4.06 -36.96
N LYS A 542 32.45 5.31 -37.42
CA LYS A 542 32.58 6.47 -36.53
C LYS A 542 31.28 6.73 -35.75
N GLY A 543 30.14 6.75 -36.43
CA GLY A 543 28.83 6.94 -35.80
C GLY A 543 28.49 5.81 -34.82
N ALA A 544 28.79 4.55 -35.16
CA ALA A 544 28.60 3.42 -34.26
C ALA A 544 29.44 3.56 -32.98
N SER A 545 30.70 4.00 -33.10
CA SER A 545 31.58 4.25 -31.94
C SER A 545 31.08 5.39 -31.05
N GLU A 546 30.62 6.49 -31.66
CA GLU A 546 30.03 7.62 -30.91
C GLU A 546 28.76 7.21 -30.15
N ILE A 547 27.87 6.42 -30.77
CA ILE A 547 26.67 5.91 -30.10
C ILE A 547 27.04 4.87 -29.03
N ALA A 548 28.04 4.01 -29.24
CA ALA A 548 28.50 3.06 -28.23
C ALA A 548 28.95 3.77 -26.95
N SER A 549 29.74 4.84 -27.09
CA SER A 549 30.15 5.70 -25.97
C SER A 549 28.95 6.33 -25.26
N GLN A 550 27.95 6.80 -26.03
CA GLN A 550 26.72 7.36 -25.46
C GLN A 550 25.92 6.31 -24.66
N VAL A 551 25.83 5.08 -25.15
CA VAL A 551 25.14 3.97 -24.47
C VAL A 551 25.86 3.60 -23.18
N GLU A 552 27.19 3.53 -23.17
CA GLU A 552 27.96 3.34 -21.93
C GLU A 552 27.68 4.45 -20.91
N HIS A 553 27.66 5.71 -21.35
CA HIS A 553 27.41 6.85 -20.47
C HIS A 553 25.99 6.83 -19.88
N VAL A 554 24.96 6.50 -20.69
CA VAL A 554 23.57 6.37 -20.20
C VAL A 554 23.44 5.16 -19.27
N SER A 555 24.08 4.03 -19.57
CA SER A 555 24.07 2.84 -18.71
C SER A 555 24.69 3.15 -17.34
N ALA A 556 25.85 3.82 -17.32
CA ALA A 556 26.52 4.24 -16.08
C ALA A 556 25.67 5.23 -15.27
N ASN A 557 24.98 6.15 -15.93
CA ASN A 557 24.07 7.08 -15.26
C ASN A 557 22.82 6.38 -14.71
N THR A 558 22.28 5.40 -15.43
CA THR A 558 21.14 4.58 -14.98
C THR A 558 21.51 3.81 -13.72
N GLU A 559 22.73 3.27 -13.63
CA GLU A 559 23.22 2.58 -12.43
C GLU A 559 23.33 3.53 -11.22
N ARG A 560 23.91 4.73 -11.41
CA ARG A 560 23.90 5.77 -10.36
C ARG A 560 22.48 6.22 -9.96
N GLN A 561 21.53 6.15 -10.89
CA GLN A 561 20.14 6.51 -10.63
C GLN A 561 19.45 5.44 -9.76
N PHE A 562 19.76 4.16 -9.99
CA PHE A 562 19.34 3.06 -9.10
C PHE A 562 19.82 3.28 -7.67
N ASP A 563 21.10 3.59 -7.47
CA ASP A 563 21.66 3.85 -6.13
C ASP A 563 20.91 5.00 -5.42
N LYS A 564 20.63 6.09 -6.15
CA LYS A 564 19.86 7.22 -5.61
C LYS A 564 18.43 6.86 -5.27
N ILE A 565 17.77 6.07 -6.12
CA ILE A 565 16.40 5.58 -5.89
C ILE A 565 16.34 4.71 -4.63
N GLU A 566 17.33 3.84 -4.43
CA GLU A 566 17.41 2.99 -3.24
C GLU A 566 17.59 3.81 -1.96
N HIS A 567 18.51 4.78 -1.97
CA HIS A 567 18.66 5.73 -0.85
C HIS A 567 17.40 6.56 -0.60
N SER A 568 16.71 7.02 -1.65
CA SER A 568 15.44 7.73 -1.49
C SER A 568 14.35 6.83 -0.91
N SER A 569 14.26 5.57 -1.32
CA SER A 569 13.31 4.60 -0.78
C SER A 569 13.54 4.33 0.71
N GLN A 570 14.81 4.20 1.11
CA GLN A 570 15.17 4.08 2.53
C GLN A 570 14.78 5.34 3.31
N ALA A 571 15.13 6.52 2.81
CA ALA A 571 14.80 7.79 3.47
C ALA A 571 13.28 7.96 3.65
N ILE A 572 12.48 7.61 2.64
CA ILE A 572 11.00 7.63 2.72
C ILE A 572 10.49 6.67 3.80
N THR A 573 11.08 5.48 3.90
CA THR A 573 10.70 4.50 4.92
C THR A 573 10.99 5.01 6.33
N GLU A 574 12.15 5.62 6.56
CA GLU A 574 12.50 6.27 7.83
C GLU A 574 11.60 7.48 8.13
N MET A 575 11.24 8.25 7.11
CA MET A 575 10.32 9.39 7.23
C MET A 575 8.91 8.92 7.65
N ASN A 576 8.40 7.82 7.09
CA ASN A 576 7.13 7.22 7.49
C ASN A 576 7.12 6.79 8.96
N GLN A 577 8.21 6.20 9.45
CA GLN A 577 8.35 5.89 10.89
C GLN A 577 8.34 7.16 11.75
N THR A 578 8.98 8.23 11.27
CA THR A 578 9.02 9.52 11.95
C THR A 578 7.63 10.18 11.98
N LEU A 579 6.86 10.10 10.90
CA LEU A 579 5.49 10.62 10.83
C LEU A 579 4.55 9.89 11.80
N LEU A 580 4.63 8.55 11.86
CA LEU A 580 3.89 7.76 12.84
C LEU A 580 4.23 8.17 14.28
N SER A 581 5.52 8.35 14.57
CA SER A 581 5.98 8.81 15.88
C SER A 581 5.51 10.24 16.18
N SER A 582 5.52 11.14 15.19
CA SER A 582 5.05 12.52 15.31
C SER A 582 3.55 12.58 15.62
N SER A 583 2.75 11.75 14.94
CA SER A 583 1.31 11.62 15.19
C SER A 583 1.03 11.14 16.62
N GLN A 584 1.71 10.07 17.05
CA GLN A 584 1.57 9.56 18.41
C GLN A 584 2.01 10.58 19.48
N ASN A 585 3.09 11.31 19.21
CA ASN A 585 3.58 12.37 20.09
C ASN A 585 2.59 13.53 20.20
N ALA A 586 1.96 13.92 19.09
CA ALA A 586 0.92 14.95 19.08
C ALA A 586 -0.30 14.50 19.91
N GLU A 587 -0.78 13.27 19.72
CA GLU A 587 -1.90 12.73 20.50
C GLU A 587 -1.60 12.70 22.01
N ASN A 588 -0.41 12.21 22.38
CA ASN A 588 0.04 12.20 23.77
C ASN A 588 0.15 13.61 24.36
N ALA A 589 0.64 14.57 23.57
CA ALA A 589 0.79 15.94 24.03
C ALA A 589 -0.57 16.65 24.21
N VAL A 590 -1.58 16.37 23.36
CA VAL A 590 -2.97 16.84 23.58
C VAL A 590 -3.52 16.28 24.88
N LYS A 591 -3.35 14.98 25.12
CA LYS A 591 -3.78 14.33 26.36
C LYS A 591 -3.11 14.97 27.59
N GLN A 592 -1.81 15.24 27.51
CA GLN A 592 -1.08 15.89 28.59
C GLN A 592 -1.56 17.33 28.84
N ALA A 593 -1.80 18.11 27.78
CA ALA A 593 -2.36 19.45 27.91
C ALA A 593 -3.75 19.43 28.58
N LYS A 594 -4.61 18.48 28.22
CA LYS A 594 -5.92 18.30 28.85
C LYS A 594 -5.82 17.93 30.33
N ASN A 595 -4.86 17.07 30.69
CA ASN A 595 -4.60 16.73 32.09
C ASN A 595 -4.13 17.95 32.90
N THR A 596 -3.25 18.78 32.33
CA THR A 596 -2.80 20.03 32.98
C THR A 596 -3.96 21.01 33.19
N GLU A 597 -4.88 21.14 32.22
CA GLU A 597 -6.10 21.95 32.36
C GLU A 597 -6.97 21.46 33.52
N LEU A 598 -7.19 20.15 33.62
CA LEU A 598 -7.96 19.54 34.71
C LEU A 598 -7.29 19.78 36.08
N GLN A 599 -5.98 19.57 36.19
CA GLN A 599 -5.23 19.80 37.43
C GLN A 599 -5.23 21.28 37.85
N ALA A 600 -5.11 22.20 36.89
CA ALA A 600 -5.25 23.63 37.17
C ALA A 600 -6.67 23.95 37.68
N GLY A 601 -7.70 23.32 37.10
CA GLY A 601 -9.08 23.39 37.57
C GLY A 601 -9.26 22.92 39.02
N GLU A 602 -8.72 21.76 39.38
CA GLU A 602 -8.76 21.22 40.75
C GLU A 602 -7.98 22.12 41.74
N GLY A 603 -6.83 22.65 41.32
CA GLY A 603 -6.05 23.61 42.10
C GLY A 603 -6.82 24.91 42.37
N MET A 604 -7.53 25.45 41.37
CA MET A 604 -8.41 26.61 41.54
C MET A 604 -9.53 26.35 42.54
N HIS A 605 -10.13 25.16 42.50
CA HIS A 605 -11.17 24.77 43.46
C HIS A 605 -10.61 24.73 44.89
N THR A 606 -9.47 24.08 45.08
CA THR A 606 -8.80 23.98 46.40
C THR A 606 -8.44 25.36 46.97
N LEU A 607 -7.96 26.29 46.13
CA LEU A 607 -7.67 27.67 46.53
C LEU A 607 -8.94 28.46 46.85
N THR A 608 -10.05 28.16 46.18
CA THR A 608 -11.36 28.75 46.51
C THR A 608 -11.80 28.34 47.92
N ASP A 609 -11.67 27.05 48.26
CA ASP A 609 -11.97 26.56 49.61
C ASP A 609 -11.02 27.14 50.66
N THR A 610 -9.74 27.27 50.31
CA THR A 610 -8.74 27.95 51.15
C THR A 610 -9.12 29.41 51.41
N SER A 611 -9.63 30.12 50.39
CA SER A 611 -10.12 31.49 50.54
C SER A 611 -11.31 31.59 51.50
N ILE A 612 -12.21 30.60 51.49
CA ILE A 612 -13.33 30.52 52.44
C ILE A 612 -12.80 30.31 53.88
N ALA A 613 -11.83 29.41 54.06
CA ALA A 613 -11.22 29.16 55.37
C ALA A 613 -10.48 30.39 55.93
N ILE A 614 -9.79 31.15 55.07
CA ILE A 614 -9.13 32.42 55.45
C ILE A 614 -10.18 33.46 55.91
N HIS A 615 -11.32 33.55 55.22
CA HIS A 615 -12.42 34.42 55.67
C HIS A 615 -12.99 34.01 57.03
N GLN A 616 -13.09 32.71 57.32
CA GLN A 616 -13.50 32.22 58.63
C GLN A 616 -12.46 32.54 59.71
N LEU A 617 -11.17 32.42 59.40
CA LEU A 617 -10.09 32.80 60.31
C LEU A 617 -10.13 34.30 60.66
N GLN A 618 -10.40 35.15 59.68
CA GLN A 618 -10.57 36.59 59.91
C GLN A 618 -11.69 36.88 60.92
N ALA A 619 -12.86 36.27 60.72
CA ALA A 619 -14.00 36.41 61.64
C ALA A 619 -13.67 35.91 63.06
N LEU A 620 -12.91 34.81 63.17
CA LEU A 620 -12.47 34.29 64.47
C LEU A 620 -11.47 35.23 65.16
N SER A 621 -10.53 35.80 64.41
CA SER A 621 -9.57 36.79 64.93
C SER A 621 -10.29 38.04 65.45
N ASP A 622 -11.29 38.55 64.73
CA ASP A 622 -12.09 39.69 65.17
C ASP A 622 -12.85 39.37 66.48
N MET A 623 -13.42 38.17 66.59
CA MET A 623 -14.09 37.72 67.82
C MET A 623 -13.14 37.61 69.01
N VAL A 624 -11.92 37.08 68.80
CA VAL A 624 -10.89 37.01 69.86
C VAL A 624 -10.50 38.41 70.32
N LYS A 625 -10.33 39.35 69.39
CA LYS A 625 -10.04 40.76 69.70
C LYS A 625 -11.14 41.38 70.55
N GLU A 626 -12.41 41.18 70.20
CA GLU A 626 -13.56 41.66 70.97
C GLU A 626 -13.62 41.05 72.37
N ASN A 627 -13.43 39.74 72.50
CA ASN A 627 -13.38 39.05 73.80
C ASN A 627 -12.25 39.56 74.70
N MET A 628 -11.07 39.86 74.13
CA MET A 628 -9.95 40.44 74.90
C MET A 628 -10.24 41.87 75.35
N HIS A 629 -10.95 42.66 74.55
CA HIS A 629 -11.44 43.99 74.96
C HIS A 629 -12.43 43.89 76.13
N GLU A 630 -13.37 42.95 76.07
CA GLU A 630 -14.33 42.73 77.15
C GLU A 630 -13.61 42.27 78.44
N LEU A 631 -12.67 41.32 78.34
CA LEU A 631 -11.87 40.87 79.48
C LEU A 631 -11.07 42.02 80.10
N GLY A 632 -10.48 42.89 79.27
CA GLY A 632 -9.79 44.10 79.73
C GLY A 632 -10.71 45.02 80.55
N ASN A 633 -11.92 45.28 80.05
CA ASN A 633 -12.92 46.10 80.73
C ASN A 633 -13.38 45.47 82.06
N GLN A 634 -13.68 44.17 82.07
CA GLN A 634 -14.08 43.44 83.28
C GLN A 634 -12.97 43.46 84.33
N THR A 635 -11.73 43.26 83.91
CA THR A 635 -10.56 43.28 84.80
C THR A 635 -10.31 44.68 85.36
N GLN A 636 -10.55 45.74 84.57
CA GLN A 636 -10.49 47.11 85.06
C GLN A 636 -11.58 47.42 86.10
N ALA A 637 -12.79 46.89 85.92
CA ALA A 637 -13.85 47.01 86.93
C ALA A 637 -13.48 46.30 88.24
N ILE A 638 -12.89 45.11 88.18
CA ILE A 638 -12.39 44.38 89.35
C ILE A 638 -11.30 45.19 90.06
N GLY A 639 -10.36 45.78 89.31
CA GLY A 639 -9.32 46.66 89.90
C GLY A 639 -9.92 47.81 90.70
N GLY A 640 -11.01 48.42 90.22
CA GLY A 640 -11.75 49.44 90.95
C GLY A 640 -12.37 48.93 92.26
N ILE A 641 -12.96 47.72 92.26
CA ILE A 641 -13.51 47.08 93.46
C ILE A 641 -12.40 46.78 94.48
N ILE A 642 -11.26 46.26 94.02
CA ILE A 642 -10.11 45.95 94.89
C ILE A 642 -9.57 47.21 95.56
N SER A 643 -9.47 48.33 94.82
CA SER A 643 -9.09 49.63 95.41
C SER A 643 -10.03 50.05 96.54
N VAL A 644 -11.35 49.88 96.38
CA VAL A 644 -12.33 50.21 97.42
C VAL A 644 -12.20 49.27 98.62
N ILE A 645 -11.92 47.98 98.42
CA ILE A 645 -11.71 47.02 99.52
C ILE A 645 -10.43 47.36 100.28
N ASP A 646 -9.36 47.75 99.58
CA ASP A 646 -8.11 48.20 100.20
C ASP A 646 -8.34 49.45 101.06
N ASP A 647 -9.08 50.45 100.54
CA ASP A 647 -9.47 51.64 101.28
C ASP A 647 -10.32 51.29 102.53
N ILE A 648 -11.27 50.36 102.41
CA ILE A 648 -12.09 49.90 103.54
C ILE A 648 -11.22 49.16 104.57
N ALA A 649 -10.28 48.33 104.13
CA ALA A 649 -9.38 47.61 105.02
C ALA A 649 -8.45 48.57 105.75
N ASP A 650 -7.90 49.59 105.09
CA ASP A 650 -7.09 50.64 105.72
C ASP A 650 -7.90 51.46 106.73
N GLN A 651 -9.13 51.86 106.38
CA GLN A 651 -10.05 52.52 107.32
C GLN A 651 -10.38 51.63 108.52
N THR A 652 -10.62 50.34 108.30
CA THR A 652 -10.90 49.36 109.36
C THR A 652 -9.69 49.17 110.27
N ASN A 653 -8.48 49.16 109.71
CA ASN A 653 -7.22 49.12 110.44
C ASN A 653 -7.06 50.35 111.36
N LEU A 654 -7.35 51.55 110.84
CA LEU A 654 -7.32 52.80 111.62
C LEU A 654 -8.41 52.86 112.71
N LEU A 655 -9.62 52.39 112.43
CA LEU A 655 -10.71 52.30 113.41
C LEU A 655 -10.39 51.28 114.51
N ALA A 656 -9.85 50.13 114.15
CA ALA A 656 -9.41 49.10 115.08
C ALA A 656 -8.27 49.60 115.97
N LEU A 657 -7.33 50.37 115.42
CA LEU A 657 -6.27 51.02 116.18
C LEU A 657 -6.82 52.02 117.21
N ASN A 658 -7.76 52.88 116.80
CA ASN A 658 -8.41 53.83 117.70
C ASN A 658 -9.20 53.12 118.81
N ALA A 659 -9.90 52.03 118.47
CA ALA A 659 -10.63 51.20 119.43
C ALA A 659 -9.68 50.48 120.42
N ALA A 660 -8.53 49.99 119.95
CA ALA A 660 -7.51 49.38 120.79
C ALA A 660 -6.92 50.40 121.79
N ILE A 661 -6.67 51.64 121.34
CA ILE A 661 -6.22 52.75 122.20
C ILE A 661 -7.25 53.07 123.29
N GLU A 662 -8.52 53.21 122.93
CA GLU A 662 -9.57 53.57 123.89
C GLU A 662 -9.89 52.40 124.85
N ALA A 663 -9.80 51.15 124.38
CA ALA A 663 -9.91 49.95 125.22
C ALA A 663 -8.74 49.83 126.23
N ALA A 664 -7.51 50.20 125.83
CA ALA A 664 -6.37 50.30 126.73
C ALA A 664 -6.56 51.42 127.79
N ARG A 665 -7.25 52.49 127.41
CA ARG A 665 -7.57 53.63 128.29
C ARG A 665 -8.61 53.30 129.37
N ALA A 666 -9.51 52.35 129.11
CA ALA A 666 -10.55 51.89 130.03
C ALA A 666 -10.06 50.86 131.09
N GLY A 667 -8.78 50.47 131.07
CA GLY A 667 -8.17 49.59 132.09
C GLY A 667 -8.74 48.16 132.11
N GLU A 668 -8.93 47.57 133.30
CA GLU A 668 -9.40 46.17 133.48
C GLU A 668 -10.77 45.90 132.81
N ALA A 669 -11.66 46.89 132.71
CA ALA A 669 -12.97 46.76 132.07
C ALA A 669 -12.91 46.70 130.53
N GLY A 670 -11.84 47.25 129.92
CA GLY A 670 -11.65 47.31 128.47
C GLY A 670 -10.86 46.14 127.87
N ARG A 671 -10.32 45.25 128.71
CA ARG A 671 -9.38 44.20 128.29
C ARG A 671 -9.95 43.24 127.24
N GLY A 672 -11.24 42.90 127.32
CA GLY A 672 -11.93 42.10 126.30
C GLY A 672 -12.07 42.82 124.96
N PHE A 673 -12.36 44.12 124.98
CA PHE A 673 -12.47 44.96 123.78
C PHE A 673 -11.11 45.19 123.10
N ALA A 674 -10.03 45.31 123.87
CA ALA A 674 -8.68 45.47 123.33
C ALA A 674 -8.25 44.25 122.50
N VAL A 675 -8.54 43.03 122.97
CA VAL A 675 -8.24 41.78 122.23
C VAL A 675 -9.02 41.71 120.91
N VAL A 676 -10.31 42.08 120.93
CA VAL A 676 -11.13 42.10 119.71
C VAL A 676 -10.63 43.17 118.73
N ALA A 677 -10.26 44.37 119.21
CA ALA A 677 -9.73 45.43 118.38
C ALA A 677 -8.40 45.03 117.71
N ASP A 678 -7.47 44.40 118.44
CA ASP A 678 -6.23 43.88 117.86
C ASP A 678 -6.46 42.76 116.85
N GLU A 679 -7.46 41.90 117.06
CA GLU A 679 -7.82 40.84 116.10
C GLU A 679 -8.43 41.43 114.80
N VAL A 680 -9.29 42.45 114.93
CA VAL A 680 -9.83 43.20 113.77
C VAL A 680 -8.70 43.94 113.03
N ARG A 681 -7.74 44.52 113.76
CA ARG A 681 -6.57 45.18 113.18
C ARG A 681 -5.73 44.22 112.34
N LYS A 682 -5.38 43.04 112.89
CA LYS A 682 -4.67 41.99 112.15
C LYS A 682 -5.45 41.48 110.95
N LEU A 683 -6.77 41.35 111.07
CA LEU A 683 -7.62 40.95 109.95
C LEU A 683 -7.62 41.99 108.84
N ALA A 684 -7.66 43.28 109.19
CA ALA A 684 -7.56 44.39 108.25
C ALA A 684 -6.18 44.42 107.55
N GLU A 685 -5.08 44.29 108.29
CA GLU A 685 -3.72 44.17 107.71
C GLU A 685 -3.61 42.96 106.75
N LYS A 686 -4.21 41.82 107.11
CA LYS A 686 -4.23 40.62 106.26
C LYS A 686 -5.10 40.82 105.01
N THR A 687 -6.21 41.55 105.12
CA THR A 687 -7.06 41.94 103.99
C THR A 687 -6.30 42.86 103.04
N MET A 688 -5.60 43.89 103.54
CA MET A 688 -4.75 44.80 102.74
C MET A 688 -3.63 44.06 102.00
N GLN A 689 -3.00 43.08 102.66
CA GLN A 689 -1.99 42.25 102.00
C GLN A 689 -2.61 41.39 100.88
N SER A 690 -3.79 40.83 101.13
CA SER A 690 -4.50 39.99 100.16
C SER A 690 -5.05 40.80 98.98
N THR A 691 -5.55 42.02 99.20
CA THR A 691 -6.01 42.93 98.14
C THR A 691 -4.85 43.33 97.24
N LYS A 692 -3.66 43.58 97.80
CA LYS A 692 -2.46 43.88 97.03
C LYS A 692 -1.97 42.72 96.16
N GLU A 693 -2.10 41.48 96.64
CA GLU A 693 -1.82 40.28 95.85
C GLU A 693 -2.82 40.11 94.70
N VAL A 694 -4.11 40.36 94.95
CA VAL A 694 -5.15 40.33 93.91
C VAL A 694 -4.96 41.47 92.91
N GLU A 695 -4.61 42.67 93.35
CA GLU A 695 -4.28 43.81 92.47
C GLU A 695 -3.14 43.46 91.51
N GLY A 696 -2.09 42.80 92.01
CA GLY A 696 -0.99 42.29 91.19
C GLY A 696 -1.47 41.30 90.12
N ALA A 697 -2.32 40.34 90.50
CA ALA A 697 -2.89 39.36 89.56
C ALA A 697 -3.79 40.03 88.49
N VAL A 698 -4.64 40.98 88.90
CA VAL A 698 -5.52 41.76 88.01
C VAL A 698 -4.67 42.54 87.00
N LYS A 699 -3.59 43.18 87.44
CA LYS A 699 -2.66 43.89 86.55
C LYS A 699 -1.99 42.95 85.54
N SER A 700 -1.55 41.77 85.97
CA SER A 700 -1.01 40.76 85.05
C SER A 700 -2.03 40.30 84.01
N ILE A 701 -3.31 40.15 84.38
CA ILE A 701 -4.38 39.82 83.43
C ILE A 701 -4.60 40.96 82.42
N GLN A 702 -4.58 42.22 82.86
CA GLN A 702 -4.69 43.38 81.96
C GLN A 702 -3.54 43.46 80.97
N GLU A 703 -2.29 43.25 81.44
CA GLU A 703 -1.11 43.20 80.59
C GLU A 703 -1.18 42.07 79.57
N ALA A 704 -1.62 40.87 79.99
CA ALA A 704 -1.82 39.72 79.11
C ALA A 704 -2.93 39.97 78.06
N ALA A 705 -4.05 40.58 78.45
CA ALA A 705 -5.13 40.93 77.53
C ALA A 705 -4.66 41.94 76.47
N LYS A 706 -3.92 42.98 76.88
CA LYS A 706 -3.35 43.97 75.97
C LYS A 706 -2.36 43.34 74.97
N LEU A 707 -1.47 42.47 75.46
CA LEU A 707 -0.53 41.75 74.60
C LEU A 707 -1.25 40.84 73.60
N ASN A 708 -2.32 40.16 74.02
CA ASN A 708 -3.11 39.30 73.12
C ASN A 708 -3.86 40.11 72.05
N ILE A 709 -4.33 41.32 72.36
CA ILE A 709 -4.92 42.23 71.34
C ILE A 709 -3.86 42.57 70.28
N GLU A 710 -2.65 42.97 70.68
CA GLU A 710 -1.55 43.27 69.75
C GLU A 710 -1.20 42.07 68.86
N LYS A 711 -1.12 40.86 69.45
CA LYS A 711 -0.89 39.62 68.68
C LYS A 711 -2.04 39.28 67.73
N THR A 712 -3.27 39.58 68.13
CA THR A 712 -4.45 39.38 67.27
C THR A 712 -4.43 40.35 66.09
N ASP A 713 -4.03 41.61 66.30
CA ASP A 713 -3.87 42.58 65.21
C ASP A 713 -2.81 42.14 64.19
N MET A 714 -1.65 41.64 64.65
CA MET A 714 -0.64 41.05 63.76
C MET A 714 -1.18 39.84 62.99
N THR A 715 -2.08 39.06 63.60
CA THR A 715 -2.71 37.90 62.95
C THR A 715 -3.65 38.34 61.84
N VAL A 716 -4.43 39.41 62.04
CA VAL A 716 -5.32 39.98 61.02
C VAL A 716 -4.52 40.48 59.81
N GLU A 717 -3.37 41.15 60.04
CA GLU A 717 -2.49 41.60 58.95
C GLU A 717 -1.92 40.41 58.14
N ALA A 718 -1.51 39.34 58.82
CA ALA A 718 -1.03 38.12 58.17
C ALA A 718 -2.12 37.40 57.35
N VAL A 719 -3.37 37.43 57.84
CA VAL A 719 -4.55 36.86 57.16
C VAL A 719 -4.86 37.62 55.86
N GLU A 720 -4.80 38.96 55.86
CA GLU A 720 -4.98 39.75 54.63
C GLU A 720 -3.89 39.48 53.60
N HIS A 721 -2.62 39.40 54.03
CA HIS A 721 -1.53 39.04 53.11
C HIS A 721 -1.71 37.62 52.53
N ALA A 722 -2.16 36.64 53.34
CA ALA A 722 -2.49 35.31 52.86
C ALA A 722 -3.62 35.32 51.81
N ARG A 723 -4.65 36.16 52.02
CA ARG A 723 -5.75 36.35 51.08
C ARG A 723 -5.28 36.90 49.73
N GLU A 724 -4.39 37.89 49.72
CA GLU A 724 -3.80 38.43 48.49
C GLU A 724 -3.02 37.35 47.71
N LEU A 725 -2.24 36.52 48.41
CA LEU A 725 -1.50 35.42 47.80
C LEU A 725 -2.43 34.38 47.17
N VAL A 726 -3.50 34.00 47.86
CA VAL A 726 -4.50 33.06 47.33
C VAL A 726 -5.17 33.62 46.07
N ALA A 727 -5.57 34.90 46.08
CA ALA A 727 -6.17 35.55 44.91
C ALA A 727 -5.21 35.56 43.71
N LYS A 728 -3.93 35.83 43.95
CA LYS A 728 -2.90 35.77 42.91
C LYS A 728 -2.74 34.33 42.37
N SER A 729 -2.67 33.33 43.24
CA SER A 729 -2.53 31.93 42.82
C SER A 729 -3.72 31.43 41.99
N VAL A 730 -4.94 31.86 42.31
CA VAL A 730 -6.13 31.56 41.49
C VAL A 730 -5.97 32.14 40.08
N ASN A 731 -5.50 33.39 39.96
CA ASN A 731 -5.25 34.00 38.66
C ASN A 731 -4.13 33.29 37.87
N ASP A 732 -3.04 32.91 38.52
CA ASP A 732 -1.94 32.18 37.89
C ASP A 732 -2.39 30.81 37.35
N LEU A 733 -3.21 30.07 38.12
CA LEU A 733 -3.79 28.79 37.65
C LEU A 733 -4.78 28.98 36.50
N LYS A 734 -5.55 30.07 36.50
CA LYS A 734 -6.43 30.41 35.38
C LYS A 734 -5.62 30.60 34.08
N ILE A 735 -4.52 31.35 34.15
CA ILE A 735 -3.61 31.54 33.01
C ILE A 735 -3.05 30.19 32.54
N ILE A 736 -2.62 29.32 33.46
CA ILE A 736 -2.13 27.97 33.10
C ILE A 736 -3.22 27.14 32.40
N SER A 737 -4.47 27.23 32.86
CA SER A 737 -5.60 26.55 32.22
C SER A 737 -5.82 27.05 30.80
N GLU A 738 -5.83 28.38 30.58
CA GLU A 738 -5.97 28.99 29.26
C GLU A 738 -4.81 28.59 28.32
N MET A 739 -3.57 28.68 28.80
CA MET A 739 -2.37 28.25 28.04
C MET A 739 -2.40 26.77 27.67
N SER A 740 -2.96 25.91 28.53
CA SER A 740 -3.10 24.49 28.25
C SER A 740 -4.08 24.22 27.12
N VAL A 741 -5.19 24.96 27.07
CA VAL A 741 -6.17 24.89 25.96
C VAL A 741 -5.55 25.38 24.65
N ASP A 742 -4.81 26.48 24.67
CA ASP A 742 -4.11 27.00 23.49
C ASP A 742 -3.05 26.01 22.98
N THR A 743 -2.29 25.41 23.90
CA THR A 743 -1.29 24.38 23.58
C THR A 743 -1.93 23.17 22.91
N ALA A 744 -3.07 22.68 23.43
CA ALA A 744 -3.80 21.57 22.82
C ALA A 744 -4.25 21.90 21.39
N THR A 745 -4.70 23.15 21.16
CA THR A 745 -5.13 23.63 19.84
C THR A 745 -3.96 23.68 18.84
N GLU A 746 -2.79 24.16 19.26
CA GLU A 746 -1.61 24.17 18.39
C GLU A 746 -1.12 22.75 18.06
N ILE A 747 -1.16 21.82 19.02
CA ILE A 747 -0.80 20.44 18.76
C ILE A 747 -1.78 19.76 17.79
N GLN A 748 -3.07 20.09 17.85
CA GLN A 748 -4.03 19.62 16.84
C GLN A 748 -3.69 20.08 15.42
N LYS A 749 -3.18 21.32 15.26
CA LYS A 749 -2.67 21.78 13.96
C LYS A 749 -1.44 20.99 13.51
N ILE A 750 -0.56 20.60 14.43
CA ILE A 750 0.59 19.73 14.13
C ILE A 750 0.09 18.34 13.67
N ALA A 751 -0.92 17.78 14.34
CA ALA A 751 -1.51 16.51 13.93
C ALA A 751 -2.08 16.58 12.51
N GLN A 752 -2.84 17.64 12.19
CA GLN A 752 -3.36 17.86 10.84
C GLN A 752 -2.22 17.99 9.81
N ALA A 753 -1.19 18.79 10.10
CA ALA A 753 -0.04 18.94 9.20
C ALA A 753 0.72 17.61 9.00
N THR A 754 0.77 16.76 10.03
CA THR A 754 1.37 15.42 9.95
C THR A 754 0.55 14.50 9.03
N GLU A 755 -0.78 14.58 9.10
CA GLU A 755 -1.68 13.83 8.22
C GLU A 755 -1.54 14.29 6.75
N GLU A 756 -1.47 15.60 6.50
CA GLU A 756 -1.17 16.16 5.17
C GLU A 756 0.21 15.71 4.65
N GLN A 757 1.23 15.70 5.51
CA GLN A 757 2.56 15.19 5.15
C GLN A 757 2.57 13.70 4.82
N SER A 758 1.76 12.89 5.50
CA SER A 758 1.61 11.46 5.20
C SER A 758 1.08 11.25 3.78
N GLY A 759 0.03 11.98 3.39
CA GLY A 759 -0.49 11.89 2.02
C GLY A 759 0.51 12.34 0.95
N ALA A 760 1.32 13.36 1.24
CA ALA A 760 2.40 13.78 0.36
C ALA A 760 3.50 12.70 0.23
N HIS A 761 3.80 11.98 1.31
CA HIS A 761 4.78 10.90 1.31
C HIS A 761 4.36 9.70 0.48
N ASP A 762 3.10 9.29 0.57
CA ASP A 762 2.58 8.19 -0.23
C ASP A 762 2.74 8.47 -1.74
N LEU A 763 2.53 9.74 -2.15
CA LEU A 763 2.78 10.17 -3.52
C LEU A 763 4.26 10.12 -3.89
N ILE A 764 5.16 10.57 -3.01
CA ILE A 764 6.61 10.49 -3.24
C ILE A 764 7.06 9.03 -3.34
N HIS A 765 6.55 8.15 -2.47
CA HIS A 765 6.84 6.73 -2.49
C HIS A 765 6.45 6.10 -3.83
N LYS A 766 5.24 6.40 -4.32
CA LYS A 766 4.78 5.96 -5.64
C LYS A 766 5.68 6.48 -6.77
N ASN A 767 6.06 7.76 -6.73
CA ASN A 767 6.97 8.34 -7.72
C ASN A 767 8.35 7.66 -7.73
N VAL A 768 8.86 7.23 -6.57
CA VAL A 768 10.15 6.52 -6.46
C VAL A 768 10.05 5.10 -7.04
N GLU A 769 8.93 4.39 -6.83
CA GLU A 769 8.68 3.10 -7.49
C GLU A 769 8.53 3.25 -9.01
N ASP A 770 7.83 4.28 -9.49
CA ASP A 770 7.73 4.57 -10.92
C ASP A 770 9.10 4.89 -11.53
N LEU A 771 9.94 5.66 -10.83
CA LEU A 771 11.33 5.92 -11.25
C LEU A 771 12.18 4.66 -11.33
N LYS A 772 11.96 3.70 -10.41
CA LYS A 772 12.65 2.41 -10.41
C LYS A 772 12.28 1.57 -11.63
N LEU A 773 11.00 1.56 -12.01
CA LEU A 773 10.50 0.93 -13.24
C LEU A 773 11.15 1.57 -14.47
N ILE A 774 11.12 2.90 -14.58
CA ILE A 774 11.72 3.64 -15.70
C ILE A 774 13.22 3.37 -15.81
N ALA A 775 13.95 3.35 -14.70
CA ALA A 775 15.37 3.04 -14.69
C ALA A 775 15.64 1.59 -15.15
N SER A 776 14.79 0.63 -14.77
CA SER A 776 14.87 -0.77 -15.22
C SER A 776 14.61 -0.91 -16.72
N GLU A 777 13.63 -0.20 -17.25
CA GLU A 777 13.34 -0.14 -18.69
C GLU A 777 14.52 0.49 -19.44
N THR A 778 15.04 1.62 -18.97
CA THR A 778 16.20 2.31 -19.56
C THR A 778 17.43 1.38 -19.60
N LYS A 779 17.68 0.62 -18.53
CA LYS A 779 18.76 -0.38 -18.49
C LYS A 779 18.58 -1.45 -19.58
N THR A 780 17.35 -1.91 -19.78
CA THR A 780 17.02 -2.91 -20.80
C THR A 780 17.20 -2.34 -22.21
N ASP A 781 16.74 -1.11 -22.44
CA ASP A 781 16.86 -0.41 -23.72
C ASP A 781 18.32 -0.11 -24.09
N MET A 782 19.15 0.25 -23.11
CA MET A 782 20.59 0.44 -23.33
C MET A 782 21.28 -0.88 -23.69
N ARG A 783 20.87 -2.00 -23.11
CA ARG A 783 21.38 -3.33 -23.47
C ARG A 783 21.03 -3.68 -24.92
N ASN A 784 19.77 -3.47 -25.33
CA ASN A 784 19.33 -3.70 -26.70
C ASN A 784 20.03 -2.76 -27.70
N SER A 785 20.27 -1.51 -27.30
CA SER A 785 21.01 -0.52 -28.09
C SER A 785 22.46 -0.95 -28.29
N SER A 786 23.12 -1.44 -27.23
CA SER A 786 24.48 -1.99 -27.29
C SER A 786 24.59 -3.15 -28.29
N ASP A 787 23.67 -4.11 -28.23
CA ASP A 787 23.61 -5.25 -29.15
C ASP A 787 23.42 -4.83 -30.62
N SER A 788 22.56 -3.82 -30.84
CA SER A 788 22.29 -3.26 -32.17
C SER A 788 23.51 -2.52 -32.74
N ILE A 789 24.23 -1.75 -31.91
CA ILE A 789 25.44 -1.04 -32.31
C ILE A 789 26.57 -2.02 -32.62
N SER A 790 26.72 -3.09 -31.83
CA SER A 790 27.67 -4.16 -32.10
C SER A 790 27.42 -4.82 -33.46
N SER A 791 26.15 -5.08 -33.78
CA SER A 791 25.73 -5.60 -35.07
C SER A 791 26.01 -4.61 -36.22
N LEU A 792 25.79 -3.31 -36.00
CA LEU A 792 26.08 -2.25 -36.96
C LEU A 792 27.58 -2.13 -37.24
N ALA A 793 28.41 -2.15 -36.20
CA ALA A 793 29.87 -2.13 -36.31
C ALA A 793 30.40 -3.33 -37.11
N ARG A 794 29.85 -4.52 -36.85
CA ARG A 794 30.18 -5.73 -37.62
C ARG A 794 29.76 -5.60 -39.09
N THR A 795 28.59 -5.05 -39.37
CA THR A 795 28.10 -4.83 -40.74
C THR A 795 28.97 -3.82 -41.48
N ALA A 796 29.46 -2.78 -40.82
CA ALA A 796 30.41 -1.82 -41.37
C ALA A 796 31.75 -2.50 -41.71
N GLU A 797 32.25 -3.37 -40.84
CA GLU A 797 33.48 -4.14 -41.08
C GLU A 797 33.35 -5.12 -42.26
N GLU A 798 32.20 -5.78 -42.38
CA GLU A 798 31.90 -6.67 -43.52
C GLU A 798 31.81 -5.87 -44.84
N LEU A 799 31.20 -4.69 -44.82
CA LEU A 799 31.15 -3.78 -45.97
C LEU A 799 32.56 -3.31 -46.38
N GLU A 800 33.41 -2.94 -45.43
CA GLU A 800 34.80 -2.56 -45.68
C GLU A 800 35.60 -3.69 -46.34
N LYS A 801 35.44 -4.93 -45.87
CA LYS A 801 36.06 -6.12 -46.49
C LYS A 801 35.57 -6.36 -47.91
N LEU A 802 34.29 -6.12 -48.18
CA LEU A 802 33.68 -6.30 -49.50
C LEU A 802 34.18 -5.24 -50.49
N ILE A 803 34.30 -3.98 -50.04
CA ILE A 803 34.89 -2.87 -50.82
C ILE A 803 36.36 -3.18 -51.14
N ALA A 804 37.13 -3.68 -50.18
CA ALA A 804 38.53 -4.07 -50.40
C ALA A 804 38.67 -5.16 -51.47
N ARG A 805 37.78 -6.16 -51.48
CA ARG A 805 37.75 -7.20 -52.53
C ARG A 805 37.39 -6.64 -53.91
N LEU A 806 36.41 -5.73 -53.98
CA LEU A 806 36.01 -5.09 -55.23
C LEU A 806 37.14 -4.21 -55.82
N SER A 807 37.86 -3.50 -54.95
CA SER A 807 39.04 -2.72 -55.33
C SER A 807 40.18 -3.60 -55.86
N LEU A 808 40.45 -4.76 -55.23
CA LEU A 808 41.45 -5.72 -55.69
C LEU A 808 41.09 -6.37 -57.03
N ALA A 809 39.82 -6.70 -57.26
CA ALA A 809 39.35 -7.28 -58.52
C ALA A 809 39.45 -6.29 -59.71
N GLY A 810 39.31 -4.98 -59.46
CA GLY A 810 39.55 -3.95 -60.48
C GLY A 810 41.03 -3.64 -60.76
N GLY A 811 41.93 -4.05 -59.85
CA GLY A 811 43.38 -3.80 -59.94
C GLY A 811 44.23 -4.94 -60.52
N GLN A 812 43.69 -6.15 -60.66
CA GLN A 812 44.45 -7.34 -61.12
C GLN A 812 44.48 -7.58 -62.64
N THR A 813 44.05 -6.61 -63.45
CA THR A 813 44.24 -6.65 -64.92
C THR A 813 44.87 -5.34 -65.41
N ALA A 814 46.08 -5.05 -64.92
CA ALA A 814 46.97 -4.02 -65.46
C ALA A 814 48.28 -4.66 -65.89
#